data_AF-A0A0F5J463-F1
#
_entry.id   AF-A0A0F5J463-F1
#
_cell.length_a   1.000
_cell.length_b   1.000
_cell.length_c   1.000
_cell.angle_alpha   90.00
_cell.angle_beta   90.00
_cell.angle_gamma   90.00
#
_symmetry.space_group_name_H-M   'P 1'
#
loop_
_entity.id
_entity.type
_entity.pdbx_description
1 polymer ?
#
loop_
_entity_poly.entity_id
_entity_poly.type
_entity_poly.pdbx_seq_one_letter_code
_entity_poly.pdbx_strand_id
1 'polypeptide(L)'
;MTLSRRTFIKSSVISALSLPFMQGCRFVDSENDESDRLFMLFQNPPVTSKPFVRWWWNGDKVTAKEILRELDIMKTAGIGGVEINPIRFPGGDDLGIPSLEWLSPEWIEMVKTALKGAEERGMICDIIVGSGWPFGGEFLQPEEQTQLMTQTALKVKGPGKIELKTADLLAEASPQVASKYEGATSELYSLCLAPVEMSAFTPAIDLPFEKGADVISIDLPEGEHILYALVKVTGFQAVINGAPGAAGPVLNHYNQQAVEKFLNRMSDKLFPAIGNLKGFRALFCDSMELEGANWCHDFLEEFQTRRGYDVEPYLPFILYKVGHMGHAVEGALATTLSGEAKEEVDRVRYDFFVTCMDIVRDRFLKPYTEWCNKYGFKSRIQTYGREFHPLEASLEVDIPECETWFWNADGCEKDVFIKSPTDTNVNKFVASAAHYSGKRLVSCEEITNTGNVFNATLEKIKMTGDQSNLSGVTHSILHGFNYSPLEVPFPGWVMYGTFLNERNTWWPYFNLWATYKTRISTVLQESDFFADIAVMHPLADMWTIHGPQRDPFPGLHYPSYQYKVWEAIHRNGNSCDYISEGIIQQSSFKKGNLVFNKRKYHTLILLEVESMMPATAEALLAFVKAGGKLIFVGKEPYKSPGYKDHQTNDEKVKQTIGRIREAYSSQLFTVEAPVEPVSWFRGVQQQCDIVPYMKIDTPSPYVSQIRHQAGDKDIYFITNCNPDDEIRIQATFADNGKTPWLWSPETGERSPYPSASGSVLNINLGPAASQLIVFEEAKANKMAIPAIPLQSSSPVNLNGWNVRMEHINGDTKKLEIDTLVDWSVDPATQGFAGVLYYEKTVEDAAGFYYLDLGKVYGVSEVILNGESLGCKWYGNRVYQLPEHLAKAPVKTLQVKITTTVGNYLKATPENKTGQSWTRHQKWLPTGMIGPVKLV
;
A
#
# COMPACT_ATOMS: atom_id res chain seq x y z
N MET A 1 -44.77 25.16 -38.62
CA MET A 1 -44.57 25.46 -40.06
C MET A 1 -43.55 24.48 -40.61
N THR A 2 -43.95 23.70 -41.61
CA THR A 2 -43.14 22.69 -42.32
C THR A 2 -42.36 23.33 -43.47
N LEU A 3 -41.06 23.04 -43.59
CA LEU A 3 -40.28 23.28 -44.81
C LEU A 3 -39.48 22.04 -45.20
N SER A 4 -39.53 21.72 -46.50
CA SER A 4 -39.26 20.40 -47.07
C SER A 4 -37.87 20.23 -47.70
N ARG A 5 -37.47 18.96 -47.80
CA ARG A 5 -36.29 18.28 -48.39
C ARG A 5 -35.77 18.70 -49.78
N ARG A 6 -36.16 19.82 -50.39
CA ARG A 6 -35.83 20.15 -51.79
C ARG A 6 -34.81 21.26 -52.04
N THR A 7 -34.18 21.82 -51.00
CA THR A 7 -33.21 22.93 -51.17
C THR A 7 -31.75 22.53 -50.95
N PHE A 8 -31.44 21.26 -50.65
CA PHE A 8 -30.07 20.85 -50.27
C PHE A 8 -29.21 20.31 -51.43
N ILE A 9 -29.77 20.11 -52.63
CA ILE A 9 -29.03 19.55 -53.78
C ILE A 9 -29.01 20.59 -54.89
N LYS A 10 -28.07 21.56 -54.87
CA LYS A 10 -27.66 22.31 -56.08
C LYS A 10 -26.41 23.19 -55.99
N SER A 11 -25.49 22.97 -55.06
CA SER A 11 -24.24 23.76 -55.01
C SER A 11 -22.99 22.91 -54.83
N SER A 12 -22.89 21.84 -55.60
CA SER A 12 -21.63 21.11 -55.81
C SER A 12 -21.29 21.20 -57.29
N VAL A 13 -20.13 21.80 -57.63
CA VAL A 13 -19.14 21.38 -58.65
C VAL A 13 -18.17 22.54 -58.94
N ILE A 14 -16.89 22.18 -59.14
CA ILE A 14 -15.64 22.95 -59.34
C ILE A 14 -14.88 23.17 -58.01
N SER A 15 -14.07 22.20 -57.53
CA SER A 15 -12.71 21.79 -58.00
C SER A 15 -11.68 22.90 -57.78
N ALA A 16 -10.44 22.71 -57.34
CA ALA A 16 -9.60 21.64 -56.80
C ALA A 16 -8.22 22.32 -56.53
N LEU A 17 -7.29 21.63 -55.86
CA LEU A 17 -5.92 22.04 -55.45
C LEU A 17 -5.92 22.68 -54.04
N SER A 18 -5.38 22.10 -52.97
CA SER A 18 -4.24 21.18 -52.82
C SER A 18 -4.24 20.50 -51.43
N LEU A 19 -4.13 19.17 -51.42
CA LEU A 19 -3.64 18.28 -50.35
C LEU A 19 -2.72 17.27 -51.05
N PRO A 20 -1.64 16.74 -50.44
CA PRO A 20 -1.76 15.68 -49.39
C PRO A 20 -0.67 15.79 -48.29
N PHE A 21 -0.72 15.18 -47.10
CA PHE A 21 -1.18 13.86 -46.67
C PHE A 21 -1.74 13.91 -45.23
N MET A 22 -3.06 13.66 -45.09
CA MET A 22 -3.64 13.03 -43.91
C MET A 22 -4.29 11.73 -44.42
N GLN A 23 -3.73 10.58 -44.04
CA GLN A 23 -4.33 9.25 -44.15
C GLN A 23 -4.35 8.67 -42.73
N GLY A 24 -5.44 8.20 -42.13
CA GLY A 24 -6.83 8.24 -42.53
C GLY A 24 -7.68 7.81 -41.33
N CYS A 25 -8.63 8.66 -40.92
CA CYS A 25 -9.73 8.23 -40.06
C CYS A 25 -10.69 7.41 -40.92
N ARG A 26 -10.68 6.08 -40.74
CA ARG A 26 -11.82 5.25 -41.15
C ARG A 26 -12.87 5.38 -40.05
N PHE A 27 -14.03 5.94 -40.41
CA PHE A 27 -15.24 5.69 -39.64
C PHE A 27 -15.50 4.18 -39.68
N VAL A 28 -15.40 3.55 -38.51
CA VAL A 28 -15.74 2.15 -38.27
C VAL A 28 -17.26 2.06 -38.24
N ASP A 29 -17.83 1.21 -39.10
CA ASP A 29 -19.23 0.80 -39.01
C ASP A 29 -19.46 0.17 -37.63
N SER A 30 -20.32 0.81 -36.84
CA SER A 30 -20.66 0.41 -35.48
C SER A 30 -21.73 -0.69 -35.50
N GLU A 31 -21.30 -1.93 -35.67
CA GLU A 31 -22.04 -3.11 -35.20
C GLU A 31 -21.09 -4.00 -34.36
N ASN A 32 -21.26 -3.95 -33.03
CA ASN A 32 -20.84 -4.94 -32.02
C ASN A 32 -19.45 -5.59 -32.16
N ASP A 33 -18.43 -4.95 -31.57
CA ASP A 33 -17.21 -5.64 -31.12
C ASP A 33 -17.02 -5.50 -29.58
N GLU A 34 -18.05 -5.90 -28.82
CA GLU A 34 -17.93 -6.02 -27.36
C GLU A 34 -16.82 -7.02 -26.95
N SER A 35 -16.48 -7.97 -27.84
CA SER A 35 -15.46 -8.99 -27.61
C SER A 35 -14.06 -8.42 -27.34
N ASP A 36 -13.73 -7.26 -27.89
CA ASP A 36 -12.40 -6.64 -27.77
C ASP A 36 -12.37 -5.37 -26.91
N ARG A 37 -13.47 -5.06 -26.18
CA ARG A 37 -13.58 -3.87 -25.32
C ARG A 37 -12.42 -3.72 -24.35
N LEU A 38 -12.01 -4.82 -23.69
CA LEU A 38 -10.90 -4.79 -22.73
C LEU A 38 -9.58 -4.40 -23.40
N PHE A 39 -9.31 -4.90 -24.61
CA PHE A 39 -8.09 -4.56 -25.34
C PHE A 39 -8.13 -3.10 -25.80
N MET A 40 -9.28 -2.60 -26.27
CA MET A 40 -9.44 -1.18 -26.61
C MET A 40 -9.17 -0.25 -25.41
N LEU A 41 -9.65 -0.62 -24.21
CA LEU A 41 -9.36 0.10 -22.96
C LEU A 41 -7.88 -0.01 -22.58
N PHE A 42 -7.27 -1.18 -22.74
CA PHE A 42 -5.83 -1.36 -22.53
C PHE A 42 -4.98 -0.49 -23.46
N GLN A 43 -5.39 -0.35 -24.72
CA GLN A 43 -4.72 0.53 -25.69
C GLN A 43 -4.92 2.01 -25.37
N ASN A 44 -6.13 2.38 -24.96
CA ASN A 44 -6.53 3.76 -24.67
C ASN A 44 -7.15 3.85 -23.25
N PRO A 45 -6.33 3.78 -22.19
CA PRO A 45 -6.83 3.79 -20.83
C PRO A 45 -7.61 5.03 -20.44
N PRO A 46 -8.65 4.90 -19.61
CA PRO A 46 -9.32 6.05 -19.02
C PRO A 46 -8.43 6.75 -18.00
N VAL A 47 -8.69 8.04 -17.75
CA VAL A 47 -7.95 8.84 -16.75
C VAL A 47 -8.04 8.25 -15.34
N THR A 48 -9.10 7.53 -15.01
CA THR A 48 -9.32 6.87 -13.71
C THR A 48 -8.37 5.70 -13.43
N SER A 49 -7.66 5.21 -14.44
CA SER A 49 -6.66 4.14 -14.30
C SER A 49 -5.23 4.68 -14.26
N LYS A 50 -5.04 5.98 -14.52
CA LYS A 50 -3.73 6.63 -14.43
C LYS A 50 -3.31 6.81 -12.97
N PRO A 51 -2.00 6.77 -12.66
CA PRO A 51 -1.53 7.08 -11.32
C PRO A 51 -1.86 8.54 -10.97
N PHE A 52 -2.23 8.75 -9.71
CA PHE A 52 -2.35 10.07 -9.11
C PHE A 52 -1.12 10.33 -8.23
N VAL A 53 -0.97 11.55 -7.73
CA VAL A 53 0.05 11.88 -6.72
C VAL A 53 -0.61 12.49 -5.49
N ARG A 54 -0.07 12.17 -4.32
CA ARG A 54 -0.28 12.97 -3.12
C ARG A 54 0.54 14.24 -3.26
N TRP A 55 -0.15 15.37 -3.38
CA TRP A 55 0.45 16.67 -3.71
C TRP A 55 0.59 17.51 -2.44
N TRP A 56 1.80 17.50 -1.87
CA TRP A 56 2.11 18.14 -0.61
C TRP A 56 2.15 19.66 -0.74
N TRP A 57 1.13 20.33 -0.21
CA TRP A 57 1.10 21.79 -0.09
C TRP A 57 1.90 22.21 1.14
N ASN A 58 3.22 22.27 0.96
CA ASN A 58 4.20 22.53 2.01
C ASN A 58 3.97 23.88 2.70
N GLY A 59 3.56 23.82 3.97
CA GLY A 59 3.22 24.97 4.82
C GLY A 59 2.02 25.77 4.33
N ASP A 60 1.22 25.23 3.40
CA ASP A 60 0.23 25.96 2.60
C ASP A 60 0.82 27.23 1.94
N LYS A 61 2.12 27.22 1.63
CA LYS A 61 2.83 28.32 0.94
C LYS A 61 2.68 28.17 -0.57
N VAL A 62 1.45 28.36 -1.07
CA VAL A 62 1.09 28.09 -2.47
C VAL A 62 0.70 29.36 -3.24
N THR A 63 0.90 29.34 -4.56
CA THR A 63 0.50 30.43 -5.46
C THR A 63 -0.22 29.88 -6.69
N ALA A 64 -1.17 30.65 -7.23
CA ALA A 64 -1.94 30.24 -8.41
C ALA A 64 -1.06 29.91 -9.63
N LYS A 65 -0.02 30.72 -9.89
CA LYS A 65 0.89 30.52 -11.03
C LYS A 65 1.59 29.17 -10.94
N GLU A 66 2.09 28.85 -9.76
CA GLU A 66 2.87 27.64 -9.54
C GLU A 66 1.99 26.39 -9.50
N ILE A 67 0.80 26.48 -8.90
CA ILE A 67 -0.24 25.43 -8.98
C ILE A 67 -0.49 25.02 -10.43
N LEU A 68 -0.68 25.97 -11.34
CA LEU A 68 -0.93 25.68 -12.75
C LEU A 68 0.31 25.08 -13.45
N ARG A 69 1.51 25.56 -13.13
CA ARG A 69 2.78 25.04 -13.67
C ARG A 69 3.00 23.58 -13.28
N GLU A 70 2.83 23.25 -12.00
CA GLU A 70 3.02 21.87 -11.54
C GLU A 70 1.96 20.93 -12.12
N LEU A 71 0.71 21.38 -12.29
CA LEU A 71 -0.31 20.60 -13.00
C LEU A 71 0.08 20.32 -14.47
N ASP A 72 0.71 21.27 -15.18
CA ASP A 72 1.25 21.05 -16.53
C ASP A 72 2.37 20.00 -16.55
N ILE A 73 3.27 20.06 -15.57
CA ILE A 73 4.36 19.10 -15.40
C ILE A 73 3.81 17.71 -15.15
N MET A 74 2.89 17.57 -14.19
CA MET A 74 2.28 16.30 -13.83
C MET A 74 1.51 15.70 -15.01
N LYS A 75 0.71 16.52 -15.71
CA LYS A 75 -0.02 16.09 -16.91
C LYS A 75 0.90 15.52 -17.99
N THR A 76 2.01 16.22 -18.26
CA THR A 76 3.00 15.82 -19.27
C THR A 76 3.68 14.51 -18.90
N ALA A 77 3.93 14.29 -17.60
CA ALA A 77 4.51 13.07 -17.06
C ALA A 77 3.53 11.86 -17.06
N GLY A 78 2.27 12.06 -17.46
CA GLY A 78 1.26 11.00 -17.54
C GLY A 78 0.43 10.80 -16.27
N ILE A 79 0.55 11.70 -15.28
CA ILE A 79 -0.27 11.68 -14.06
C ILE A 79 -1.71 12.06 -14.41
N GLY A 80 -2.66 11.28 -13.90
CA GLY A 80 -4.09 11.46 -14.17
C GLY A 80 -4.83 12.33 -13.16
N GLY A 81 -4.25 12.54 -11.99
CA GLY A 81 -4.90 13.29 -10.92
C GLY A 81 -3.99 13.61 -9.75
N VAL A 82 -4.50 14.44 -8.86
CA VAL A 82 -3.79 14.93 -7.67
C VAL A 82 -4.69 14.77 -6.44
N GLU A 83 -4.10 14.47 -5.30
CA GLU A 83 -4.69 14.64 -3.98
C GLU A 83 -4.06 15.87 -3.33
N ILE A 84 -4.85 16.94 -3.14
CA ILE A 84 -4.37 18.12 -2.42
C ILE A 84 -4.21 17.75 -0.95
N ASN A 85 -2.99 17.90 -0.43
CA ASN A 85 -2.66 17.53 0.95
C ASN A 85 -1.87 18.67 1.64
N PRO A 86 -2.57 19.56 2.37
CA PRO A 86 -1.93 20.57 3.22
C PRO A 86 -1.07 19.92 4.30
N ILE A 87 0.18 20.35 4.44
CA ILE A 87 1.12 19.79 5.40
C ILE A 87 2.06 20.86 5.97
N ARG A 88 2.67 20.63 7.13
CA ARG A 88 3.67 21.51 7.74
C ARG A 88 4.81 21.82 6.76
N PHE A 89 5.35 23.03 6.83
CA PHE A 89 6.52 23.43 6.05
C PHE A 89 7.76 22.59 6.44
N PRO A 90 8.48 21.98 5.48
CA PRO A 90 9.66 21.16 5.77
C PRO A 90 10.90 21.98 6.21
N GLY A 91 10.83 23.31 6.11
CA GLY A 91 11.96 24.22 6.35
C GLY A 91 12.72 24.56 5.05
N GLY A 92 13.78 25.37 5.18
CA GLY A 92 14.54 25.90 4.05
C GLY A 92 14.15 27.33 3.67
N ASP A 93 14.56 27.75 2.47
CA ASP A 93 14.19 29.06 1.93
C ASP A 93 12.72 29.03 1.48
N ASP A 94 11.87 29.81 2.16
CA ASP A 94 10.44 29.89 1.89
C ASP A 94 10.06 30.98 0.88
N LEU A 95 11.07 31.66 0.31
CA LEU A 95 10.94 32.79 -0.62
C LEU A 95 10.09 33.95 -0.09
N GLY A 96 9.84 34.02 1.23
CA GLY A 96 8.91 34.97 1.83
C GLY A 96 7.44 34.73 1.44
N ILE A 97 7.09 33.56 0.90
CA ILE A 97 5.71 33.21 0.55
C ILE A 97 4.91 33.03 1.84
N PRO A 98 3.79 33.76 2.06
CA PRO A 98 3.01 33.61 3.28
C PRO A 98 2.32 32.24 3.30
N SER A 99 2.22 31.65 4.49
CA SER A 99 1.36 30.49 4.70
C SER A 99 -0.10 30.91 4.69
N LEU A 100 -0.96 30.12 4.05
CA LEU A 100 -2.40 30.28 4.09
C LEU A 100 -2.98 29.41 5.20
N GLU A 101 -3.99 29.90 5.92
CA GLU A 101 -4.67 29.08 6.93
C GLU A 101 -5.70 28.16 6.27
N TRP A 102 -5.78 26.91 6.72
CA TRP A 102 -6.76 25.94 6.25
C TRP A 102 -8.19 26.47 6.38
N LEU A 103 -8.94 26.39 5.26
CA LEU A 103 -10.29 26.96 5.10
C LEU A 103 -10.40 28.49 5.24
N SER A 104 -9.30 29.24 5.13
CA SER A 104 -9.34 30.69 4.90
C SER A 104 -9.85 31.02 3.49
N PRO A 105 -10.42 32.22 3.25
CA PRO A 105 -10.81 32.65 1.90
C PRO A 105 -9.67 32.54 0.89
N GLU A 106 -8.45 32.91 1.26
CA GLU A 106 -7.27 32.88 0.41
C GLU A 106 -6.87 31.45 0.02
N TRP A 107 -6.91 30.51 0.98
CA TRP A 107 -6.67 29.09 0.72
C TRP A 107 -7.74 28.49 -0.20
N ILE A 108 -9.01 28.84 0.01
CA ILE A 108 -10.13 28.39 -0.84
C ILE A 108 -9.94 28.86 -2.29
N GLU A 109 -9.43 30.07 -2.53
CA GLU A 109 -9.11 30.53 -3.89
C GLU A 109 -7.99 29.71 -4.56
N MET A 110 -7.00 29.23 -3.79
CA MET A 110 -5.97 28.32 -4.31
C MET A 110 -6.55 26.96 -4.66
N VAL A 111 -7.45 26.42 -3.83
CA VAL A 111 -8.18 25.17 -4.14
C VAL A 111 -9.03 25.32 -5.40
N LYS A 112 -9.75 26.44 -5.56
CA LYS A 112 -10.52 26.73 -6.79
C LYS A 112 -9.59 26.81 -8.01
N THR A 113 -8.39 27.36 -7.85
CA THR A 113 -7.38 27.40 -8.92
C THR A 113 -6.93 26.00 -9.31
N ALA A 114 -6.63 25.14 -8.34
CA ALA A 114 -6.23 23.75 -8.58
C ALA A 114 -7.35 22.95 -9.26
N LEU A 115 -8.60 23.06 -8.78
CA LEU A 115 -9.76 22.39 -9.37
C LEU A 115 -9.98 22.78 -10.83
N LYS A 116 -10.00 24.08 -11.13
CA LYS A 116 -10.14 24.59 -12.52
C LYS A 116 -8.97 24.15 -13.39
N GLY A 117 -7.75 24.31 -12.89
CA GLY A 117 -6.54 23.94 -13.61
C GLY A 117 -6.48 22.45 -13.95
N ALA A 118 -6.89 21.59 -13.02
CA ALA A 118 -6.98 20.16 -13.25
C ALA A 118 -8.09 19.82 -14.26
N GLU A 119 -9.27 20.43 -14.15
CA GLU A 119 -10.38 20.22 -15.10
C GLU A 119 -9.97 20.60 -16.54
N GLU A 120 -9.34 21.76 -16.74
CA GLU A 120 -8.82 22.21 -18.04
C GLU A 120 -7.81 21.22 -18.65
N ARG A 121 -7.07 20.49 -17.81
CA ARG A 121 -6.09 19.47 -18.20
C ARG A 121 -6.68 18.07 -18.29
N GLY A 122 -7.97 17.90 -18.01
CA GLY A 122 -8.63 16.59 -17.94
C GLY A 122 -8.05 15.69 -16.86
N MET A 123 -7.62 16.28 -15.74
CA MET A 123 -7.15 15.58 -14.54
C MET A 123 -8.26 15.50 -13.49
N ILE A 124 -8.11 14.58 -12.54
CA ILE A 124 -9.01 14.40 -11.39
C ILE A 124 -8.38 14.98 -10.14
N CYS A 125 -9.18 15.60 -9.27
CA CYS A 125 -8.73 16.06 -7.96
C CYS A 125 -9.44 15.29 -6.86
N ASP A 126 -8.66 14.89 -5.86
CA ASP A 126 -9.11 14.52 -4.52
C ASP A 126 -8.51 15.50 -3.51
N ILE A 127 -8.96 15.46 -2.26
CA ILE A 127 -8.43 16.32 -1.19
C ILE A 127 -8.53 15.61 0.16
N ILE A 128 -7.52 15.78 1.02
CA ILE A 128 -7.62 15.34 2.42
C ILE A 128 -8.61 16.22 3.20
N VAL A 129 -9.36 15.62 4.12
CA VAL A 129 -10.18 16.37 5.08
C VAL A 129 -9.30 16.80 6.24
N GLY A 130 -9.03 18.10 6.37
CA GLY A 130 -8.06 18.61 7.36
C GLY A 130 -6.70 18.85 6.73
N SER A 131 -5.65 18.59 7.50
CA SER A 131 -4.25 18.72 7.12
C SER A 131 -3.45 17.71 7.94
N GLY A 132 -2.39 17.14 7.36
CA GLY A 132 -1.64 16.07 8.05
C GLY A 132 -2.56 14.94 8.51
N TRP A 133 -2.20 14.29 9.62
CA TRP A 133 -3.01 13.21 10.18
C TRP A 133 -2.73 13.01 11.68
N PRO A 134 -3.61 12.37 12.45
CA PRO A 134 -5.05 12.19 12.17
C PRO A 134 -5.79 13.54 12.16
N PHE A 135 -7.11 13.53 11.95
CA PHE A 135 -7.89 14.78 11.92
C PHE A 135 -7.78 15.55 13.24
N GLY A 136 -7.60 16.88 13.14
CA GLY A 136 -7.49 17.74 14.31
C GLY A 136 -7.30 19.22 13.97
N GLY A 137 -7.14 20.05 14.99
CA GLY A 137 -6.99 21.49 14.81
C GLY A 137 -7.16 22.29 16.11
N GLU A 138 -6.59 23.49 16.11
CA GLU A 138 -6.47 24.39 17.27
C GLU A 138 -7.82 24.88 17.80
N PHE A 139 -8.89 24.72 17.01
CA PHE A 139 -10.24 25.15 17.33
C PHE A 139 -11.04 24.13 18.17
N LEU A 140 -10.52 22.92 18.39
CA LEU A 140 -11.20 21.87 19.14
C LEU A 140 -11.31 22.22 20.62
N GLN A 141 -12.52 22.09 21.18
CA GLN A 141 -12.74 22.22 22.61
C GLN A 141 -12.19 20.99 23.35
N PRO A 142 -11.84 21.08 24.66
CA PRO A 142 -11.25 19.95 25.39
C PRO A 142 -12.03 18.62 25.27
N GLU A 143 -13.36 18.67 25.28
CA GLU A 143 -14.23 17.48 25.19
C GLU A 143 -14.26 16.86 23.78
N GLU A 144 -13.82 17.63 22.78
CA GLU A 144 -13.71 17.25 21.37
C GLU A 144 -12.31 16.70 21.04
N GLN A 145 -11.36 16.75 21.97
CA GLN A 145 -10.00 16.27 21.80
C GLN A 145 -9.88 14.80 22.18
N THR A 146 -8.95 14.09 21.52
CA THR A 146 -8.70 12.66 21.73
C THR A 146 -8.48 12.30 23.21
N GLN A 147 -8.98 11.14 23.64
CA GLN A 147 -8.93 10.69 25.02
C GLN A 147 -8.30 9.30 25.15
N LEU A 148 -7.50 9.15 26.21
CA LEU A 148 -6.79 7.92 26.56
C LEU A 148 -7.05 7.61 28.04
N MET A 149 -7.38 6.36 28.34
CA MET A 149 -7.25 5.77 29.67
C MET A 149 -6.00 4.89 29.69
N THR A 150 -5.03 5.28 30.50
CA THR A 150 -3.74 4.59 30.68
C THR A 150 -3.53 4.29 32.17
N GLN A 151 -2.41 3.65 32.50
CA GLN A 151 -2.08 3.31 33.87
C GLN A 151 -0.58 3.49 34.17
N THR A 152 -0.29 3.67 35.45
CA THR A 152 1.03 3.39 36.03
C THR A 152 0.88 2.49 37.24
N ALA A 153 1.95 1.76 37.58
CA ALA A 153 1.96 0.78 38.65
C ALA A 153 3.20 0.95 39.54
N LEU A 154 3.02 0.78 40.84
CA LEU A 154 4.09 0.82 41.85
C LEU A 154 4.05 -0.46 42.67
N LYS A 155 5.22 -1.06 42.94
CA LYS A 155 5.31 -2.14 43.93
C LYS A 155 5.36 -1.53 45.32
N VAL A 156 4.39 -1.85 46.17
CA VAL A 156 4.27 -1.32 47.52
C VAL A 156 4.22 -2.45 48.56
N LYS A 157 4.57 -2.15 49.81
CA LYS A 157 4.58 -3.13 50.90
C LYS A 157 3.99 -2.53 52.16
N GLY A 158 3.02 -3.21 52.75
CA GLY A 158 2.45 -2.87 54.04
C GLY A 158 2.74 -3.90 55.15
N PRO A 159 2.19 -3.70 56.36
CA PRO A 159 1.28 -2.61 56.71
C PRO A 159 2.02 -1.27 56.87
N GLY A 160 1.34 -0.16 56.62
CA GLY A 160 1.91 1.17 56.82
C GLY A 160 1.25 2.23 55.97
N LYS A 161 1.57 3.49 56.25
CA LYS A 161 1.05 4.64 55.51
C LYS A 161 2.08 5.13 54.50
N ILE A 162 1.67 5.33 53.26
CA ILE A 162 2.49 5.94 52.21
C ILE A 162 1.90 7.28 51.78
N GLU A 163 2.75 8.16 51.29
CA GLU A 163 2.37 9.43 50.66
C GLU A 163 2.88 9.43 49.23
N LEU A 164 1.98 9.74 48.30
CA LEU A 164 2.27 9.81 46.87
C LEU A 164 1.92 11.20 46.38
N LYS A 165 2.78 11.78 45.55
CA LYS A 165 2.43 13.01 44.85
C LYS A 165 1.62 12.67 43.61
N THR A 166 0.48 13.32 43.46
CA THR A 166 -0.37 13.15 42.27
C THR A 166 0.41 13.49 40.99
N ALA A 167 1.22 14.56 41.03
CA ALA A 167 2.06 14.96 39.90
C ALA A 167 3.03 13.86 39.44
N ASP A 168 3.60 13.07 40.36
CA ASP A 168 4.54 12.00 40.02
C ASP A 168 3.80 10.84 39.33
N LEU A 169 2.60 10.49 39.80
CA LEU A 169 1.75 9.47 39.16
C LEU A 169 1.32 9.88 37.75
N LEU A 170 0.90 11.13 37.57
CA LEU A 170 0.49 11.66 36.26
C LEU A 170 1.67 11.74 35.28
N ALA A 171 2.84 12.17 35.75
CA ALA A 171 4.06 12.22 34.95
C ALA A 171 4.49 10.82 34.50
N GLU A 172 4.46 9.85 35.43
CA GLU A 172 4.85 8.47 35.14
C GLU A 172 3.88 7.77 34.18
N ALA A 173 2.58 8.07 34.24
CA ALA A 173 1.55 7.52 33.35
C ALA A 173 1.47 8.21 31.97
N SER A 174 2.21 9.31 31.77
CA SER A 174 2.12 10.11 30.54
C SER A 174 2.49 9.29 29.29
N PRO A 175 1.68 9.33 28.22
CA PRO A 175 1.95 8.54 27.02
C PRO A 175 3.16 9.06 26.25
N GLN A 176 3.89 8.15 25.60
CA GLN A 176 4.97 8.50 24.67
C GLN A 176 4.43 8.55 23.25
N VAL A 177 4.02 9.73 22.79
CA VAL A 177 3.51 9.91 21.42
C VAL A 177 4.50 10.66 20.52
N ALA A 178 4.44 10.41 19.21
CA ALA A 178 5.33 11.01 18.21
C ALA A 178 5.12 12.52 18.09
N SER A 179 3.85 12.96 18.10
CA SER A 179 3.46 14.36 18.04
C SER A 179 2.68 14.74 19.30
N LYS A 180 3.37 15.21 20.34
CA LYS A 180 2.77 15.60 21.61
C LYS A 180 2.08 16.96 21.50
N TYR A 181 0.84 17.06 22.01
CA TYR A 181 0.19 18.36 22.20
C TYR A 181 0.54 18.93 23.58
N GLU A 182 0.99 20.18 23.62
CA GLU A 182 1.40 20.84 24.86
C GLU A 182 0.22 21.17 25.80
N GLY A 183 -0.98 21.35 25.24
CA GLY A 183 -2.20 21.64 26.00
C GLY A 183 -2.90 20.41 26.60
N ALA A 184 -2.25 19.25 26.62
CA ALA A 184 -2.80 18.02 27.17
C ALA A 184 -3.10 18.16 28.68
N THR A 185 -4.22 17.59 29.12
CA THR A 185 -4.59 17.52 30.54
C THR A 185 -4.66 16.08 31.01
N SER A 186 -4.16 15.80 32.21
CA SER A 186 -4.23 14.48 32.84
C SER A 186 -4.97 14.55 34.16
N GLU A 187 -5.83 13.58 34.43
CA GLU A 187 -6.53 13.43 35.71
C GLU A 187 -6.39 12.00 36.23
N LEU A 188 -6.20 11.87 37.55
CA LEU A 188 -6.21 10.57 38.22
C LEU A 188 -7.65 10.07 38.27
N TYR A 189 -7.92 8.95 37.60
CA TYR A 189 -9.23 8.33 37.50
C TYR A 189 -9.54 7.45 38.72
N SER A 190 -8.62 6.53 39.03
CA SER A 190 -8.73 5.65 40.20
C SER A 190 -7.37 5.24 40.76
N LEU A 191 -7.36 4.85 42.02
CA LEU A 191 -6.25 4.18 42.69
C LEU A 191 -6.74 2.85 43.25
N CYS A 192 -6.03 1.77 42.99
CA CYS A 192 -6.42 0.45 43.49
C CYS A 192 -5.21 -0.44 43.80
N LEU A 193 -5.39 -1.34 44.78
CA LEU A 193 -4.38 -2.33 45.16
C LEU A 193 -4.74 -3.70 44.61
N ALA A 194 -3.78 -4.33 43.95
CA ALA A 194 -3.87 -5.71 43.50
C ALA A 194 -2.74 -6.56 44.11
N PRO A 195 -2.95 -7.89 44.25
CA PRO A 195 -1.87 -8.82 44.53
C PRO A 195 -0.74 -8.73 43.49
N VAL A 196 0.50 -9.06 43.89
CA VAL A 196 1.64 -9.17 42.96
C VAL A 196 1.44 -10.31 41.97
N GLU A 197 0.82 -11.39 42.40
CA GLU A 197 0.50 -12.58 41.59
C GLU A 197 -0.96 -12.96 41.82
N MET A 198 -1.65 -13.36 40.75
CA MET A 198 -3.06 -13.72 40.79
C MET A 198 -3.33 -14.93 39.89
N SER A 199 -3.87 -16.00 40.47
CA SER A 199 -4.23 -17.24 39.77
C SER A 199 -5.74 -17.45 39.60
N ALA A 200 -6.54 -16.85 40.49
CA ALA A 200 -8.00 -16.71 40.38
C ALA A 200 -8.34 -15.23 40.46
N PHE A 201 -9.25 -14.76 39.60
CA PHE A 201 -9.52 -13.34 39.48
C PHE A 201 -10.16 -12.79 40.76
N THR A 202 -9.59 -11.69 41.28
CA THR A 202 -10.19 -10.89 42.34
C THR A 202 -10.07 -9.42 41.95
N PRO A 203 -11.17 -8.64 41.96
CA PRO A 203 -11.11 -7.21 41.72
C PRO A 203 -10.07 -6.52 42.61
N ALA A 204 -9.40 -5.50 42.07
CA ALA A 204 -8.49 -4.69 42.85
C ALA A 204 -9.25 -3.95 43.97
N ILE A 205 -8.58 -3.73 45.10
CA ILE A 205 -9.16 -3.00 46.23
C ILE A 205 -9.08 -1.51 45.92
N ASP A 206 -10.22 -0.87 45.73
CA ASP A 206 -10.30 0.58 45.52
C ASP A 206 -9.78 1.35 46.73
N LEU A 207 -8.95 2.36 46.44
CA LEU A 207 -8.40 3.27 47.42
C LEU A 207 -9.01 4.66 47.21
N PRO A 208 -9.86 5.13 48.15
CA PRO A 208 -10.45 6.44 48.03
C PRO A 208 -9.37 7.53 48.14
N PHE A 209 -9.49 8.54 47.30
CA PHE A 209 -8.66 9.75 47.36
C PHE A 209 -9.52 10.98 47.09
N GLU A 210 -9.08 12.14 47.58
CA GLU A 210 -9.70 13.42 47.25
C GLU A 210 -9.24 13.85 45.85
N LYS A 211 -10.20 14.03 44.93
CA LYS A 211 -9.89 14.50 43.57
C LYS A 211 -9.21 15.86 43.62
N GLY A 212 -8.07 15.99 42.92
CA GLY A 212 -7.28 17.22 42.88
C GLY A 212 -6.34 17.42 44.06
N ALA A 213 -6.22 16.46 44.99
CA ALA A 213 -5.21 16.53 46.04
C ALA A 213 -3.79 16.49 45.46
N ASP A 214 -2.89 17.34 45.97
CA ASP A 214 -1.47 17.35 45.58
C ASP A 214 -0.72 16.11 46.09
N VAL A 215 -1.07 15.67 47.30
CA VAL A 215 -0.52 14.51 47.98
C VAL A 215 -1.66 13.59 48.40
N ILE A 216 -1.55 12.33 48.01
CA ILE A 216 -2.50 11.27 48.35
C ILE A 216 -1.87 10.41 49.42
N SER A 217 -2.61 10.18 50.50
CA SER A 217 -2.14 9.36 51.60
C SER A 217 -2.95 8.09 51.70
N ILE A 218 -2.26 6.95 51.69
CA ILE A 218 -2.85 5.62 51.55
C ILE A 218 -2.38 4.76 52.72
N ASP A 219 -3.32 4.13 53.41
CA ASP A 219 -3.04 3.08 54.37
C ASP A 219 -2.95 1.72 53.64
N LEU A 220 -1.77 1.11 53.66
CA LEU A 220 -1.51 -0.16 53.00
C LEU A 220 -1.83 -1.34 53.93
N PRO A 221 -2.56 -2.36 53.45
CA PRO A 221 -2.72 -3.62 54.16
C PRO A 221 -1.40 -4.40 54.20
N GLU A 222 -1.32 -5.39 55.09
CA GLU A 222 -0.14 -6.28 55.18
C GLU A 222 0.15 -6.99 53.86
N GLY A 223 1.43 -7.17 53.54
CA GLY A 223 1.90 -7.90 52.35
C GLY A 223 2.47 -7.01 51.25
N GLU A 224 2.92 -7.64 50.17
CA GLU A 224 3.35 -6.96 48.94
C GLU A 224 2.18 -6.83 47.98
N HIS A 225 2.02 -5.65 47.40
CA HIS A 225 0.93 -5.32 46.49
C HIS A 225 1.46 -4.54 45.28
N ILE A 226 0.68 -4.55 44.21
CA ILE A 226 0.80 -3.61 43.10
C ILE A 226 -0.25 -2.52 43.32
N LEU A 227 0.21 -1.29 43.46
CA LEU A 227 -0.63 -0.12 43.46
C LEU A 227 -0.77 0.37 42.02
N TYR A 228 -1.98 0.32 41.48
CA TYR A 228 -2.33 0.86 40.19
C TYR A 228 -2.91 2.25 40.32
N ALA A 229 -2.46 3.17 39.46
CA ALA A 229 -3.04 4.48 39.25
C ALA A 229 -3.56 4.54 37.81
N LEU A 230 -4.88 4.56 37.64
CA LEU A 230 -5.50 4.78 36.35
C LEU A 230 -5.57 6.27 36.06
N VAL A 231 -5.12 6.68 34.88
CA VAL A 231 -5.01 8.08 34.49
C VAL A 231 -5.75 8.29 33.18
N LYS A 232 -6.68 9.25 33.19
CA LYS A 232 -7.32 9.74 31.97
C LYS A 232 -6.51 10.93 31.44
N VAL A 233 -6.15 10.87 30.17
CA VAL A 233 -5.42 11.93 29.46
C VAL A 233 -6.29 12.43 28.31
N THR A 234 -6.47 13.75 28.22
CA THR A 234 -7.25 14.42 27.18
C THR A 234 -6.34 15.31 26.34
N GLY A 235 -6.48 15.26 25.02
CA GLY A 235 -5.69 16.05 24.09
C GLY A 235 -4.20 15.70 24.11
N PHE A 236 -3.83 14.43 24.24
CA PHE A 236 -2.42 14.05 24.42
C PHE A 236 -1.57 14.15 23.13
N GLN A 237 -2.21 14.13 21.96
CA GLN A 237 -1.58 14.11 20.65
C GLN A 237 -1.96 15.36 19.83
N ALA A 238 -1.00 15.93 19.12
CA ALA A 238 -1.20 16.96 18.10
C ALA A 238 -1.17 16.35 16.70
N VAL A 239 -1.88 16.97 15.75
CA VAL A 239 -1.87 16.55 14.34
C VAL A 239 -0.43 16.46 13.83
N ILE A 240 -0.04 15.30 13.32
CA ILE A 240 1.26 15.05 12.71
C ILE A 240 1.36 15.90 11.45
N ASN A 241 2.36 16.77 11.44
CA ASN A 241 2.61 17.70 10.34
C ASN A 241 1.41 18.56 9.93
N GLY A 242 0.55 18.97 10.87
CA GLY A 242 -0.55 19.88 10.55
C GLY A 242 -0.05 21.23 9.99
N ALA A 243 -0.74 21.73 8.96
CA ALA A 243 -0.57 23.07 8.41
C ALA A 243 -1.35 24.11 9.23
N PRO A 244 -1.06 25.42 9.07
CA PRO A 244 -1.73 26.47 9.84
C PRO A 244 -3.26 26.40 9.76
N GLY A 245 -3.93 26.51 10.91
CA GLY A 245 -5.39 26.39 11.03
C GLY A 245 -5.90 24.94 11.23
N ALA A 246 -4.99 23.97 11.18
CA ALA A 246 -5.24 22.56 11.46
C ALA A 246 -4.04 21.86 12.18
N ALA A 247 -3.17 22.59 12.87
CA ALA A 247 -1.95 22.07 13.53
C ALA A 247 -2.10 21.80 15.04
N GLY A 248 -3.34 21.75 15.53
CA GLY A 248 -3.67 21.61 16.96
C GLY A 248 -3.86 20.17 17.46
N PRO A 249 -4.62 19.95 18.55
CA PRO A 249 -4.87 18.63 19.10
C PRO A 249 -5.64 17.73 18.12
N VAL A 250 -5.46 16.42 18.26
CA VAL A 250 -6.20 15.41 17.50
C VAL A 250 -7.66 15.32 17.98
N LEU A 251 -8.58 15.19 17.03
CA LEU A 251 -10.01 15.01 17.22
C LEU A 251 -10.33 13.72 18.00
N ASN A 252 -11.36 13.75 18.84
CA ASN A 252 -11.92 12.57 19.45
C ASN A 252 -12.80 11.77 18.47
N HIS A 253 -12.21 10.75 17.84
CA HIS A 253 -12.90 9.88 16.88
C HIS A 253 -13.93 8.95 17.56
N TYR A 254 -13.97 8.88 18.90
CA TYR A 254 -14.98 8.18 19.68
C TYR A 254 -16.19 9.08 20.01
N ASN A 255 -16.19 10.34 19.58
CA ASN A 255 -17.28 11.29 19.82
C ASN A 255 -17.90 11.70 18.48
N GLN A 256 -19.06 11.11 18.14
CA GLN A 256 -19.74 11.36 16.87
C GLN A 256 -20.07 12.85 16.67
N GLN A 257 -20.48 13.56 17.71
CA GLN A 257 -20.83 14.99 17.60
C GLN A 257 -19.60 15.84 17.27
N ALA A 258 -18.45 15.51 17.88
CA ALA A 258 -17.18 16.17 17.56
C ALA A 258 -16.75 15.88 16.12
N VAL A 259 -16.89 14.63 15.67
CA VAL A 259 -16.62 14.22 14.27
C VAL A 259 -17.49 15.00 13.30
N GLU A 260 -18.81 15.00 13.46
CA GLU A 260 -19.72 15.72 12.58
C GLU A 260 -19.43 17.22 12.58
N LYS A 261 -19.15 17.82 13.73
CA LYS A 261 -18.78 19.24 13.83
C LYS A 261 -17.48 19.53 13.07
N PHE A 262 -16.46 18.68 13.18
CA PHE A 262 -15.20 18.83 12.44
C PHE A 262 -15.43 18.76 10.94
N LEU A 263 -16.13 17.71 10.47
CA LEU A 263 -16.45 17.52 9.05
C LEU A 263 -17.25 18.71 8.49
N ASN A 264 -18.25 19.19 9.25
CA ASN A 264 -19.09 20.30 8.82
C ASN A 264 -18.32 21.61 8.62
N ARG A 265 -17.16 21.82 9.28
CA ARG A 265 -16.31 22.98 9.00
C ARG A 265 -15.88 23.05 7.53
N MET A 266 -15.52 21.90 6.96
CA MET A 266 -15.14 21.81 5.55
C MET A 266 -16.37 22.01 4.67
N SER A 267 -17.51 21.36 4.97
CA SER A 267 -18.70 21.54 4.13
C SER A 267 -19.26 22.95 4.17
N ASP A 268 -19.22 23.62 5.32
CA ASP A 268 -19.80 24.95 5.51
C ASP A 268 -18.98 26.02 4.80
N LYS A 269 -17.65 25.85 4.74
CA LYS A 269 -16.73 26.84 4.17
C LYS A 269 -16.35 26.55 2.72
N LEU A 270 -15.99 25.32 2.39
CA LEU A 270 -15.42 24.97 1.09
C LEU A 270 -16.49 24.63 0.05
N PHE A 271 -17.48 23.79 0.39
CA PHE A 271 -18.41 23.25 -0.61
C PHE A 271 -19.26 24.32 -1.29
N PRO A 272 -19.83 25.33 -0.59
CA PRO A 272 -20.50 26.45 -1.23
C PRO A 272 -19.60 27.22 -2.21
N ALA A 273 -18.32 27.38 -1.89
CA ALA A 273 -17.37 28.14 -2.70
C ALA A 273 -16.97 27.42 -4.01
N ILE A 274 -17.08 26.08 -4.05
CA ILE A 274 -16.76 25.25 -5.22
C ILE A 274 -17.98 24.70 -5.94
N GLY A 275 -19.21 25.00 -5.50
CA GLY A 275 -20.44 24.38 -6.01
C GLY A 275 -20.73 24.56 -7.51
N ASN A 276 -20.07 25.50 -8.18
CA ASN A 276 -20.16 25.71 -9.63
C ASN A 276 -19.00 25.04 -10.42
N LEU A 277 -18.14 24.27 -9.76
CA LEU A 277 -17.03 23.53 -10.36
C LEU A 277 -17.37 22.04 -10.41
N LYS A 278 -16.62 21.27 -11.21
CA LYS A 278 -16.72 19.80 -11.23
C LYS A 278 -16.48 19.15 -9.85
N GLY A 279 -15.77 19.85 -8.96
CA GLY A 279 -15.49 19.42 -7.59
C GLY A 279 -14.46 18.28 -7.52
N PHE A 280 -14.36 17.68 -6.34
CA PHE A 280 -13.48 16.54 -6.09
C PHE A 280 -14.15 15.23 -6.53
N ARG A 281 -13.36 14.20 -6.82
CA ARG A 281 -13.88 12.82 -6.94
C ARG A 281 -14.08 12.22 -5.55
N ALA A 282 -13.06 12.29 -4.69
CA ALA A 282 -13.07 11.73 -3.35
C ALA A 282 -12.54 12.72 -2.31
N LEU A 283 -13.05 12.57 -1.10
CA LEU A 283 -12.47 13.17 0.10
C LEU A 283 -11.66 12.07 0.80
N PHE A 284 -10.45 12.43 1.22
CA PHE A 284 -9.47 11.50 1.74
C PHE A 284 -9.31 11.62 3.25
N CYS A 285 -9.08 10.48 3.89
CA CYS A 285 -8.71 10.33 5.27
C CYS A 285 -7.50 9.39 5.35
N ASP A 286 -6.38 9.91 5.83
CA ASP A 286 -5.13 9.16 5.96
C ASP A 286 -5.25 8.04 7.00
N SER A 287 -4.19 7.25 7.17
CA SER A 287 -4.11 6.19 8.16
C SER A 287 -4.34 6.73 9.58
N MET A 288 -5.10 5.98 10.38
CA MET A 288 -5.43 6.41 11.75
C MET A 288 -4.27 6.10 12.69
N GLU A 289 -3.46 7.11 12.98
CA GLU A 289 -2.42 7.07 14.00
C GLU A 289 -2.92 7.66 15.33
N LEU A 290 -3.98 7.10 15.94
CA LEU A 290 -4.53 7.65 17.21
C LEU A 290 -3.68 7.36 18.46
N GLU A 291 -2.46 6.82 18.27
CA GLU A 291 -1.37 6.62 19.25
C GLU A 291 -1.76 6.20 20.69
N GLY A 292 -2.85 5.44 20.87
CA GLY A 292 -3.31 5.02 22.19
C GLY A 292 -4.78 5.24 22.49
N ALA A 293 -5.48 6.10 21.73
CA ALA A 293 -6.87 6.48 22.02
C ALA A 293 -7.77 5.26 22.22
N ASN A 294 -8.43 5.21 23.37
CA ASN A 294 -9.23 4.07 23.82
C ASN A 294 -10.38 4.47 24.75
N TRP A 295 -10.67 5.78 24.87
CA TRP A 295 -11.62 6.27 25.86
C TRP A 295 -12.56 7.34 25.29
N CYS A 296 -13.74 7.44 25.92
CA CYS A 296 -14.71 8.50 25.69
C CYS A 296 -15.62 8.63 26.92
N HIS A 297 -16.43 9.70 26.98
CA HIS A 297 -17.24 10.05 28.13
C HIS A 297 -18.24 8.97 28.59
N ASP A 298 -18.70 8.12 27.67
CA ASP A 298 -19.71 7.09 27.86
C ASP A 298 -19.19 5.67 27.59
N PHE A 299 -17.86 5.47 27.63
CA PHE A 299 -17.24 4.19 27.29
C PHE A 299 -17.77 3.02 28.13
N LEU A 300 -17.96 3.20 29.44
CA LEU A 300 -18.46 2.14 30.33
C LEU A 300 -19.88 1.71 29.96
N GLU A 301 -20.75 2.66 29.58
CA GLU A 301 -22.12 2.38 29.13
C GLU A 301 -22.13 1.63 27.79
N GLU A 302 -21.29 2.07 26.85
CA GLU A 302 -21.12 1.40 25.56
C GLU A 302 -20.60 -0.03 25.73
N PHE A 303 -19.61 -0.23 26.61
CA PHE A 303 -19.09 -1.56 26.91
C PHE A 303 -20.18 -2.46 27.51
N GLN A 304 -20.85 -2.00 28.57
CA GLN A 304 -21.91 -2.75 29.23
C GLN A 304 -23.03 -3.12 28.24
N THR A 305 -23.41 -2.19 27.36
CA THR A 305 -24.44 -2.41 26.33
C THR A 305 -24.01 -3.45 25.31
N ARG A 306 -22.76 -3.38 24.83
CA ARG A 306 -22.25 -4.23 23.75
C ARG A 306 -21.80 -5.60 24.22
N ARG A 307 -21.24 -5.72 25.42
CA ARG A 307 -20.62 -6.95 25.95
C ARG A 307 -21.46 -7.58 27.05
N GLY A 308 -22.30 -6.81 27.74
CA GLY A 308 -23.30 -7.31 28.67
C GLY A 308 -22.78 -7.59 30.08
N TYR A 309 -21.66 -6.98 30.47
CA TYR A 309 -21.05 -7.02 31.82
C TYR A 309 -20.16 -5.78 32.02
N ASP A 310 -19.75 -5.54 33.28
CA ASP A 310 -18.98 -4.36 33.67
C ASP A 310 -17.47 -4.57 33.46
N VAL A 311 -16.82 -3.62 32.77
CA VAL A 311 -15.38 -3.66 32.49
C VAL A 311 -14.55 -3.01 33.59
N GLU A 312 -15.15 -2.14 34.42
CA GLU A 312 -14.42 -1.29 35.35
C GLU A 312 -13.49 -2.07 36.30
N PRO A 313 -13.89 -3.23 36.88
CA PRO A 313 -13.03 -4.05 37.73
C PRO A 313 -11.77 -4.60 37.03
N TYR A 314 -11.77 -4.64 35.69
CA TYR A 314 -10.71 -5.22 34.88
C TYR A 314 -9.73 -4.17 34.33
N LEU A 315 -10.09 -2.88 34.35
CA LEU A 315 -9.27 -1.81 33.77
C LEU A 315 -7.79 -1.83 34.23
N PRO A 316 -7.45 -2.07 35.51
CA PRO A 316 -6.05 -2.15 35.95
C PRO A 316 -5.23 -3.27 35.29
N PHE A 317 -5.89 -4.32 34.80
CA PHE A 317 -5.26 -5.54 34.30
C PHE A 317 -5.29 -5.66 32.76
N ILE A 318 -6.19 -4.95 32.09
CA ILE A 318 -6.31 -4.96 30.62
C ILE A 318 -5.64 -3.75 29.96
N LEU A 319 -5.55 -2.61 30.67
CA LEU A 319 -4.86 -1.42 30.19
C LEU A 319 -3.35 -1.56 30.39
N TYR A 320 -2.58 -0.87 29.57
CA TYR A 320 -1.12 -0.84 29.64
C TYR A 320 -0.61 0.60 29.69
N LYS A 321 0.61 0.77 30.20
CA LYS A 321 1.34 2.03 30.07
C LYS A 321 1.66 2.26 28.58
N VAL A 322 1.19 3.37 28.03
CA VAL A 322 1.24 3.67 26.59
C VAL A 322 2.59 4.26 26.17
N GLY A 323 3.29 3.56 25.29
CA GLY A 323 4.57 3.93 24.67
C GLY A 323 4.41 4.39 23.21
N HIS A 324 5.54 4.51 22.51
CA HIS A 324 5.65 4.97 21.11
C HIS A 324 4.63 4.28 20.19
N MET A 325 3.97 5.03 19.31
CA MET A 325 2.89 4.55 18.41
C MET A 325 1.76 3.83 19.16
N GLY A 326 1.54 4.18 20.42
CA GLY A 326 0.54 3.57 21.28
C GLY A 326 0.84 2.12 21.71
N HIS A 327 2.06 1.61 21.54
CA HIS A 327 2.45 0.27 22.00
C HIS A 327 2.46 0.18 23.52
N ALA A 328 2.42 -1.03 24.08
CA ALA A 328 2.66 -1.21 25.51
C ALA A 328 4.15 -0.97 25.82
N VAL A 329 4.45 -0.23 26.89
CA VAL A 329 5.85 -0.08 27.36
C VAL A 329 6.35 -1.43 27.86
N GLU A 330 7.43 -1.93 27.24
CA GLU A 330 8.05 -3.19 27.62
C GLU A 330 8.59 -3.14 29.06
N GLY A 331 8.36 -4.20 29.83
CA GLY A 331 8.83 -4.29 31.22
C GLY A 331 8.07 -3.40 32.20
N ALA A 332 6.99 -2.74 31.79
CA ALA A 332 6.11 -2.02 32.72
C ALA A 332 5.60 -2.96 33.80
N LEU A 333 5.61 -2.49 35.05
CA LEU A 333 5.18 -3.27 36.20
C LEU A 333 3.68 -3.59 36.10
N ALA A 334 3.33 -4.85 36.35
CA ALA A 334 1.95 -5.30 36.43
C ALA A 334 1.84 -6.53 37.36
N THR A 335 0.65 -6.80 37.87
CA THR A 335 0.29 -8.07 38.49
C THR A 335 0.55 -9.22 37.52
N THR A 336 1.25 -10.24 38.00
CA THR A 336 1.51 -11.46 37.22
C THR A 336 0.27 -12.34 37.25
N LEU A 337 -0.37 -12.51 36.09
CA LEU A 337 -1.59 -13.30 35.92
C LEU A 337 -1.24 -14.74 35.51
N SER A 338 -1.91 -15.70 36.14
CA SER A 338 -1.82 -17.13 35.82
C SER A 338 -3.19 -17.81 35.96
N GLY A 339 -3.29 -19.08 35.55
CA GLY A 339 -4.52 -19.86 35.73
C GLY A 339 -5.79 -19.20 35.17
N GLU A 340 -6.88 -19.31 35.92
CA GLU A 340 -8.19 -18.76 35.56
C GLU A 340 -8.16 -17.24 35.45
N ALA A 341 -7.39 -16.55 36.29
CA ALA A 341 -7.27 -15.09 36.25
C ALA A 341 -6.71 -14.60 34.91
N LYS A 342 -5.68 -15.28 34.38
CA LYS A 342 -5.11 -14.93 33.07
C LYS A 342 -6.14 -15.13 31.95
N GLU A 343 -6.81 -16.27 31.94
CA GLU A 343 -7.81 -16.57 30.92
C GLU A 343 -8.96 -15.55 30.93
N GLU A 344 -9.48 -15.22 32.11
CA GLU A 344 -10.54 -14.24 32.28
C GLU A 344 -10.10 -12.84 31.79
N VAL A 345 -8.97 -12.32 32.28
CA VAL A 345 -8.47 -10.99 31.91
C VAL A 345 -8.15 -10.89 30.41
N ASP A 346 -7.58 -11.95 29.81
CA ASP A 346 -7.28 -11.97 28.38
C ASP A 346 -8.56 -11.88 27.51
N ARG A 347 -9.64 -12.52 27.94
CA ARG A 347 -10.96 -12.44 27.28
C ARG A 347 -11.58 -11.06 27.42
N VAL A 348 -11.51 -10.47 28.62
CA VAL A 348 -11.99 -9.08 28.83
C VAL A 348 -11.17 -8.09 28.00
N ARG A 349 -9.85 -8.30 27.87
CA ARG A 349 -9.00 -7.49 26.99
C ARG A 349 -9.44 -7.54 25.54
N TYR A 350 -9.77 -8.72 25.03
CA TYR A 350 -10.34 -8.86 23.69
C TYR A 350 -11.65 -8.06 23.55
N ASP A 351 -12.58 -8.23 24.49
CA ASP A 351 -13.87 -7.53 24.49
C ASP A 351 -13.71 -5.99 24.57
N PHE A 352 -12.69 -5.50 25.29
CA PHE A 352 -12.33 -4.08 25.36
C PHE A 352 -11.91 -3.54 24.00
N PHE A 353 -10.98 -4.21 23.31
CA PHE A 353 -10.51 -3.74 21.99
C PHE A 353 -11.60 -3.83 20.92
N VAL A 354 -12.42 -4.89 20.92
CA VAL A 354 -13.56 -4.99 20.01
C VAL A 354 -14.56 -3.86 20.27
N THR A 355 -14.80 -3.51 21.53
CA THR A 355 -15.66 -2.36 21.88
C THR A 355 -15.10 -1.05 21.34
N CYS A 356 -13.79 -0.81 21.47
CA CYS A 356 -13.13 0.36 20.88
C CYS A 356 -13.34 0.45 19.36
N MET A 357 -13.11 -0.65 18.63
CA MET A 357 -13.31 -0.71 17.18
C MET A 357 -14.78 -0.50 16.78
N ASP A 358 -15.71 -1.10 17.53
CA ASP A 358 -17.15 -0.94 17.33
C ASP A 358 -17.56 0.54 17.46
N ILE A 359 -17.04 1.24 18.48
CA ILE A 359 -17.32 2.67 18.71
C ILE A 359 -16.76 3.53 17.56
N VAL A 360 -15.50 3.33 17.17
CA VAL A 360 -14.90 4.11 16.06
C VAL A 360 -15.60 3.82 14.73
N ARG A 361 -16.00 2.57 14.46
CA ARG A 361 -16.81 2.24 13.28
C ARG A 361 -18.10 3.06 13.26
N ASP A 362 -18.83 3.04 14.37
CA ASP A 362 -20.18 3.62 14.43
C ASP A 362 -20.16 5.15 14.56
N ARG A 363 -19.13 5.74 15.20
CA ARG A 363 -19.05 7.17 15.49
C ARG A 363 -18.13 7.97 14.58
N PHE A 364 -17.27 7.30 13.80
CA PHE A 364 -16.39 7.95 12.84
C PHE A 364 -16.51 7.38 11.42
N LEU A 365 -16.25 6.09 11.21
CA LEU A 365 -16.14 5.52 9.85
C LEU A 365 -17.43 5.66 9.05
N LYS A 366 -18.56 5.27 9.66
CA LYS A 366 -19.89 5.40 9.05
C LYS A 366 -20.27 6.87 8.86
N PRO A 367 -20.25 7.75 9.87
CA PRO A 367 -20.53 9.18 9.70
C PRO A 367 -19.66 9.85 8.63
N TYR A 368 -18.36 9.55 8.56
CA TYR A 368 -17.46 10.08 7.54
C TYR A 368 -17.89 9.65 6.14
N THR A 369 -18.16 8.36 5.94
CA THR A 369 -18.58 7.82 4.64
C THR A 369 -19.95 8.37 4.21
N GLU A 370 -20.90 8.47 5.15
CA GLU A 370 -22.22 9.06 4.91
C GLU A 370 -22.12 10.55 4.58
N TRP A 371 -21.26 11.29 5.30
CA TRP A 371 -21.03 12.71 5.05
C TRP A 371 -20.42 12.97 3.66
N CYS A 372 -19.41 12.20 3.26
CA CYS A 372 -18.85 12.26 1.90
C CYS A 372 -19.95 12.05 0.84
N ASN A 373 -20.71 10.95 0.97
CA ASN A 373 -21.75 10.59 0.01
C ASN A 373 -22.91 11.60 -0.02
N LYS A 374 -23.29 12.17 1.13
CA LYS A 374 -24.31 13.22 1.23
C LYS A 374 -24.00 14.43 0.35
N TYR A 375 -22.72 14.79 0.22
CA TYR A 375 -22.26 15.91 -0.62
C TYR A 375 -21.81 15.49 -2.02
N GLY A 376 -22.04 14.23 -2.42
CA GLY A 376 -21.75 13.73 -3.76
C GLY A 376 -20.29 13.33 -3.99
N PHE A 377 -19.48 13.23 -2.94
CA PHE A 377 -18.08 12.78 -3.02
C PHE A 377 -17.94 11.34 -2.55
N LYS A 378 -16.90 10.65 -3.04
CA LYS A 378 -16.53 9.32 -2.53
C LYS A 378 -15.73 9.43 -1.24
N SER A 379 -15.97 8.56 -0.28
CA SER A 379 -15.03 8.36 0.83
C SER A 379 -13.82 7.57 0.36
N ARG A 380 -12.61 8.09 0.61
CA ARG A 380 -11.36 7.35 0.45
C ARG A 380 -10.62 7.35 1.77
N ILE A 381 -10.27 6.18 2.27
CA ILE A 381 -9.66 6.08 3.60
C ILE A 381 -8.75 4.86 3.72
N GLN A 382 -7.67 5.05 4.46
CA GLN A 382 -6.78 3.99 4.96
C GLN A 382 -7.37 3.40 6.25
N THR A 383 -8.31 2.45 6.12
CA THR A 383 -9.05 1.84 7.25
C THR A 383 -8.32 0.68 7.91
N TYR A 384 -7.06 0.92 8.28
CA TYR A 384 -6.25 0.03 9.10
C TYR A 384 -5.65 0.81 10.28
N GLY A 385 -5.10 0.10 11.26
CA GLY A 385 -4.79 0.65 12.59
C GLY A 385 -5.42 -0.21 13.68
N ARG A 386 -5.29 0.17 14.97
CA ARG A 386 -5.99 -0.56 16.06
C ARG A 386 -7.44 -0.16 16.21
N GLU A 387 -7.81 0.93 15.58
CA GLU A 387 -9.12 1.55 15.62
C GLU A 387 -10.11 0.79 14.73
N PHE A 388 -9.60 -0.06 13.84
CA PHE A 388 -10.37 -0.78 12.84
C PHE A 388 -10.08 -2.27 12.87
N HIS A 389 -11.10 -3.06 12.53
CA HIS A 389 -10.86 -4.41 12.05
C HIS A 389 -10.17 -4.30 10.66
N PRO A 390 -8.97 -4.88 10.46
CA PRO A 390 -8.12 -4.61 9.29
C PRO A 390 -8.78 -4.99 7.96
N LEU A 391 -9.64 -6.02 7.97
CA LEU A 391 -10.47 -6.40 6.82
C LEU A 391 -11.81 -5.67 6.76
N GLU A 392 -12.65 -5.82 7.79
CA GLU A 392 -14.07 -5.45 7.72
C GLU A 392 -14.32 -3.94 7.59
N ALA A 393 -13.45 -3.09 8.14
CA ALA A 393 -13.60 -1.64 8.01
C ALA A 393 -13.56 -1.17 6.54
N SER A 394 -12.79 -1.87 5.70
CA SER A 394 -12.69 -1.55 4.27
C SER A 394 -13.94 -1.97 3.47
N LEU A 395 -14.90 -2.71 4.06
CA LEU A 395 -16.13 -3.13 3.39
C LEU A 395 -17.10 -1.95 3.15
N GLU A 396 -17.12 -0.96 4.04
CA GLU A 396 -18.13 0.12 4.03
C GLU A 396 -17.71 1.36 3.22
N VAL A 397 -16.42 1.53 2.95
CA VAL A 397 -15.82 2.72 2.30
C VAL A 397 -16.03 2.74 0.77
N ASP A 398 -16.23 3.89 0.12
CA ASP A 398 -16.39 3.91 -1.35
C ASP A 398 -15.12 3.49 -2.12
N ILE A 399 -13.97 4.03 -1.73
CA ILE A 399 -12.64 3.71 -2.29
C ILE A 399 -11.72 3.33 -1.12
N PRO A 400 -11.57 2.04 -0.81
CA PRO A 400 -10.66 1.62 0.25
C PRO A 400 -9.20 1.84 -0.21
N GLU A 401 -8.38 2.40 0.67
CA GLU A 401 -6.97 2.70 0.40
C GLU A 401 -6.05 1.84 1.29
N CYS A 402 -4.98 1.32 0.69
CA CYS A 402 -3.87 0.66 1.38
C CYS A 402 -2.57 1.46 1.20
N GLU A 403 -1.42 0.87 1.50
CA GLU A 403 -0.14 1.57 1.50
C GLU A 403 1.03 0.63 1.24
N THR A 404 2.04 1.11 0.51
CA THR A 404 3.22 0.33 0.15
C THR A 404 4.47 1.17 0.21
N TRP A 405 5.38 0.79 1.12
CA TRP A 405 6.65 1.49 1.31
C TRP A 405 7.76 0.89 0.46
N PHE A 406 8.59 1.81 -0.01
CA PHE A 406 9.84 1.60 -0.67
C PHE A 406 10.98 1.77 0.34
N TRP A 407 11.49 0.65 0.88
CA TRP A 407 12.62 0.61 1.82
C TRP A 407 13.96 0.34 1.09
N ASN A 408 15.08 0.69 1.74
CA ASN A 408 16.44 0.59 1.18
C ASN A 408 16.80 -0.83 0.71
N ALA A 409 16.53 -1.13 -0.56
CA ALA A 409 16.98 -2.33 -1.24
C ALA A 409 18.44 -2.20 -1.70
N ASP A 410 19.38 -2.35 -0.76
CA ASP A 410 20.78 -2.67 -1.06
C ASP A 410 20.94 -4.13 -1.56
N GLY A 411 19.84 -4.87 -1.59
CA GLY A 411 19.67 -6.19 -2.17
C GLY A 411 18.28 -6.70 -1.80
N CYS A 412 17.75 -7.67 -2.54
CA CYS A 412 16.71 -8.55 -1.99
C CYS A 412 17.41 -9.47 -0.96
N GLU A 413 17.82 -8.93 0.19
CA GLU A 413 18.40 -9.76 1.25
C GLU A 413 17.35 -10.79 1.72
N LYS A 414 17.81 -12.03 1.87
CA LYS A 414 16.99 -13.23 2.09
C LYS A 414 16.30 -13.28 3.46
N ASP A 415 16.61 -12.39 4.39
CA ASP A 415 16.00 -12.37 5.71
C ASP A 415 15.98 -10.95 6.27
N VAL A 416 14.78 -10.37 6.36
CA VAL A 416 14.13 -9.80 7.54
C VAL A 416 12.89 -9.11 6.97
N PHE A 417 11.72 -9.48 7.48
CA PHE A 417 10.37 -9.05 7.09
C PHE A 417 10.20 -7.55 6.74
N ILE A 418 11.04 -6.68 7.31
CA ILE A 418 10.96 -5.21 7.20
C ILE A 418 11.79 -4.65 6.01
N LYS A 419 12.57 -5.48 5.30
CA LYS A 419 13.55 -5.01 4.29
C LYS A 419 13.44 -5.70 2.93
N SER A 420 12.32 -6.34 2.64
CA SER A 420 11.95 -6.62 1.24
C SER A 420 11.67 -5.28 0.54
N PRO A 421 12.01 -5.09 -0.75
CA PRO A 421 11.72 -3.85 -1.49
C PRO A 421 10.23 -3.43 -1.53
N THR A 422 9.32 -4.23 -0.95
CA THR A 422 7.87 -4.06 -1.07
C THR A 422 7.13 -4.62 0.16
N ASP A 423 6.99 -3.83 1.22
CA ASP A 423 6.10 -4.20 2.33
C ASP A 423 4.64 -3.91 1.93
N THR A 424 3.79 -4.95 1.94
CA THR A 424 2.41 -4.92 1.41
C THR A 424 1.41 -5.61 2.34
N ASN A 425 1.74 -5.75 3.63
CA ASN A 425 0.94 -6.52 4.60
C ASN A 425 -0.53 -6.13 4.61
N VAL A 426 -0.79 -4.83 4.62
CA VAL A 426 -2.14 -4.28 4.71
C VAL A 426 -2.91 -4.37 3.39
N ASN A 427 -2.22 -4.32 2.24
CA ASN A 427 -2.85 -4.35 0.93
C ASN A 427 -3.76 -5.56 0.76
N LYS A 428 -3.33 -6.72 1.26
CA LYS A 428 -4.11 -7.94 1.08
C LYS A 428 -5.41 -7.92 1.88
N PHE A 429 -5.45 -7.30 3.05
CA PHE A 429 -6.70 -7.08 3.79
C PHE A 429 -7.65 -6.16 3.03
N VAL A 430 -7.14 -5.01 2.59
CA VAL A 430 -7.92 -3.98 1.89
C VAL A 430 -8.46 -4.50 0.56
N ALA A 431 -7.61 -5.16 -0.24
CA ALA A 431 -8.01 -5.76 -1.51
C ALA A 431 -9.05 -6.88 -1.33
N SER A 432 -8.89 -7.74 -0.32
CA SER A 432 -9.87 -8.79 -0.03
C SER A 432 -11.24 -8.19 0.31
N ALA A 433 -11.28 -7.15 1.14
CA ALA A 433 -12.52 -6.42 1.46
C ALA A 433 -13.16 -5.78 0.22
N ALA A 434 -12.35 -5.19 -0.67
CA ALA A 434 -12.84 -4.65 -1.93
C ALA A 434 -13.45 -5.75 -2.83
N HIS A 435 -12.81 -6.92 -2.92
CA HIS A 435 -13.34 -8.06 -3.66
C HIS A 435 -14.68 -8.54 -3.11
N TYR A 436 -14.81 -8.68 -1.78
CA TYR A 436 -16.08 -9.05 -1.13
C TYR A 436 -17.20 -8.03 -1.40
N SER A 437 -16.84 -6.75 -1.45
CA SER A 437 -17.78 -5.64 -1.65
C SER A 437 -18.06 -5.35 -3.14
N GLY A 438 -17.40 -6.05 -4.06
CA GLY A 438 -17.54 -5.82 -5.50
C GLY A 438 -16.95 -4.50 -5.99
N LYS A 439 -16.04 -3.89 -5.22
CA LYS A 439 -15.37 -2.63 -5.57
C LYS A 439 -14.27 -2.89 -6.59
N ARG A 440 -14.16 -2.01 -7.59
CA ARG A 440 -13.13 -2.08 -8.65
C ARG A 440 -11.86 -1.30 -8.29
N LEU A 441 -12.02 -0.25 -7.49
CA LEU A 441 -10.91 0.59 -7.06
C LEU A 441 -10.41 0.12 -5.70
N VAL A 442 -9.15 -0.25 -5.67
CA VAL A 442 -8.33 -0.39 -4.46
C VAL A 442 -7.20 0.60 -4.65
N SER A 443 -7.32 1.76 -3.99
CA SER A 443 -6.25 2.75 -4.07
C SER A 443 -5.11 2.37 -3.14
N CYS A 444 -3.92 2.87 -3.42
CA CYS A 444 -2.74 2.63 -2.60
C CYS A 444 -1.93 3.92 -2.53
N GLU A 445 -1.61 4.35 -1.31
CA GLU A 445 -0.44 5.19 -1.07
C GLU A 445 0.81 4.39 -1.48
N GLU A 446 1.27 4.60 -2.72
CA GLU A 446 2.27 3.74 -3.34
C GLU A 446 3.63 4.46 -3.42
N ILE A 447 4.71 3.73 -3.15
CA ILE A 447 6.11 4.19 -3.29
C ILE A 447 6.52 5.22 -2.22
N THR A 448 5.91 5.14 -1.03
CA THR A 448 6.34 5.91 0.15
C THR A 448 7.79 5.62 0.47
N ASN A 449 8.61 6.67 0.52
CA ASN A 449 10.06 6.54 0.62
C ASN A 449 10.61 7.57 1.60
N THR A 450 11.15 7.10 2.71
CA THR A 450 11.78 7.94 3.74
C THR A 450 13.27 7.62 3.91
N GLY A 451 13.80 6.62 3.19
CA GLY A 451 15.18 6.16 3.29
C GLY A 451 16.08 6.64 2.15
N ASN A 452 15.70 6.34 0.90
CA ASN A 452 16.49 6.55 -0.32
C ASN A 452 15.80 7.55 -1.27
N VAL A 453 15.29 8.67 -0.72
CA VAL A 453 14.44 9.66 -1.42
C VAL A 453 14.96 10.08 -2.80
N PHE A 454 16.25 10.41 -2.89
CA PHE A 454 16.90 10.92 -4.09
C PHE A 454 17.54 9.85 -4.99
N ASN A 455 17.41 8.58 -4.60
CA ASN A 455 18.09 7.44 -5.20
C ASN A 455 17.11 6.36 -5.71
N ALA A 456 15.81 6.61 -5.64
CA ALA A 456 14.83 5.77 -6.31
C ALA A 456 15.07 5.75 -7.82
N THR A 457 15.07 4.56 -8.42
CA THR A 457 15.16 4.35 -9.88
C THR A 457 13.79 3.95 -10.42
N LEU A 458 13.51 4.22 -11.70
CA LEU A 458 12.25 3.78 -12.32
C LEU A 458 12.06 2.26 -12.26
N GLU A 459 13.13 1.48 -12.35
CA GLU A 459 13.10 0.02 -12.15
C GLU A 459 12.57 -0.37 -10.77
N LYS A 460 13.09 0.26 -9.71
CA LYS A 460 12.63 0.01 -8.35
C LYS A 460 11.18 0.43 -8.15
N ILE A 461 10.79 1.59 -8.69
CA ILE A 461 9.41 2.08 -8.71
C ILE A 461 8.48 1.06 -9.41
N LYS A 462 8.92 0.46 -10.53
CA LYS A 462 8.17 -0.63 -11.20
C LYS A 462 8.01 -1.85 -10.31
N MET A 463 9.10 -2.34 -9.72
CA MET A 463 9.05 -3.54 -8.86
C MET A 463 8.08 -3.35 -7.69
N THR A 464 8.11 -2.18 -7.04
CA THR A 464 7.16 -1.84 -5.97
C THR A 464 5.73 -1.73 -6.47
N GLY A 465 5.52 -1.12 -7.63
CA GLY A 465 4.20 -1.06 -8.25
C GLY A 465 3.65 -2.43 -8.65
N ASP A 466 4.50 -3.32 -9.16
CA ASP A 466 4.12 -4.68 -9.55
C ASP A 466 3.73 -5.53 -8.34
N GLN A 467 4.46 -5.43 -7.22
CA GLN A 467 4.05 -6.10 -5.97
C GLN A 467 2.71 -5.58 -5.46
N SER A 468 2.49 -4.27 -5.51
CA SER A 468 1.21 -3.68 -5.13
C SER A 468 0.08 -4.29 -5.96
N ASN A 469 0.25 -4.41 -7.27
CA ASN A 469 -0.74 -5.08 -8.13
C ASN A 469 -0.96 -6.56 -7.76
N LEU A 470 0.11 -7.32 -7.46
CA LEU A 470 0.01 -8.72 -7.02
C LEU A 470 -0.78 -8.88 -5.70
N SER A 471 -0.70 -7.89 -4.81
CA SER A 471 -1.47 -7.89 -3.56
C SER A 471 -2.96 -7.54 -3.75
N GLY A 472 -3.33 -6.99 -4.92
CA GLY A 472 -4.70 -6.64 -5.31
C GLY A 472 -4.96 -5.15 -5.53
N VAL A 473 -3.93 -4.30 -5.51
CA VAL A 473 -4.05 -2.85 -5.80
C VAL A 473 -4.42 -2.62 -7.26
N THR A 474 -5.37 -1.71 -7.50
CA THR A 474 -5.83 -1.36 -8.86
C THR A 474 -5.68 0.12 -9.20
N HIS A 475 -5.31 0.98 -8.25
CA HIS A 475 -5.11 2.42 -8.49
C HIS A 475 -3.99 2.99 -7.61
N SER A 476 -3.01 3.66 -8.20
CA SER A 476 -1.87 4.23 -7.46
C SER A 476 -2.08 5.69 -7.10
N ILE A 477 -1.86 6.04 -5.84
CA ILE A 477 -1.68 7.40 -5.34
C ILE A 477 -0.23 7.51 -4.90
N LEU A 478 0.63 8.10 -5.72
CA LEU A 478 2.06 8.12 -5.47
C LEU A 478 2.42 9.06 -4.33
N HIS A 479 3.19 8.58 -3.36
CA HIS A 479 3.71 9.34 -2.23
C HIS A 479 5.14 9.82 -2.51
N GLY A 480 5.39 11.12 -2.67
CA GLY A 480 4.44 12.17 -3.00
C GLY A 480 5.10 13.26 -3.84
N PHE A 481 4.31 14.06 -4.55
CA PHE A 481 4.80 15.22 -5.30
C PHE A 481 4.86 16.42 -4.34
N ASN A 482 6.06 16.93 -4.08
CA ASN A 482 6.22 18.08 -3.20
C ASN A 482 5.98 19.36 -4.00
N TYR A 483 4.98 20.16 -3.61
CA TYR A 483 4.86 21.52 -4.15
C TYR A 483 6.16 22.27 -3.82
N SER A 484 6.83 22.79 -4.84
CA SER A 484 8.11 23.48 -4.71
C SER A 484 8.33 24.46 -5.86
N PRO A 485 8.27 25.79 -5.61
CA PRO A 485 8.56 26.79 -6.64
C PRO A 485 9.93 26.60 -7.30
N LEU A 486 10.01 26.91 -8.60
CA LEU A 486 11.24 26.76 -9.39
C LEU A 486 12.37 27.71 -8.94
N GLU A 487 12.05 28.76 -8.19
CA GLU A 487 13.01 29.70 -7.63
C GLU A 487 13.72 29.16 -6.38
N VAL A 488 13.16 28.13 -5.72
CA VAL A 488 13.80 27.50 -4.56
C VAL A 488 15.07 26.78 -5.01
N PRO A 489 16.23 26.96 -4.36
CA PRO A 489 17.45 26.24 -4.70
C PRO A 489 17.26 24.72 -4.75
N PHE A 490 18.02 24.04 -5.61
CA PHE A 490 17.98 22.57 -5.71
C PHE A 490 18.26 21.92 -4.33
N PRO A 491 17.50 20.89 -3.90
CA PRO A 491 16.50 20.14 -4.66
C PRO A 491 15.09 20.73 -4.68
N GLY A 492 14.82 21.82 -3.97
CA GLY A 492 13.47 22.33 -3.72
C GLY A 492 12.98 21.99 -2.31
N TRP A 493 11.68 22.20 -2.05
CA TRP A 493 11.04 21.76 -0.81
C TRP A 493 10.79 20.25 -0.86
N VAL A 494 11.21 19.53 0.19
CA VAL A 494 11.08 18.07 0.29
C VAL A 494 10.68 17.71 1.70
N MET A 495 9.40 17.39 1.90
CA MET A 495 8.85 16.89 3.16
C MET A 495 8.96 15.37 3.25
N TYR A 496 8.59 14.70 2.16
CA TYR A 496 8.71 13.25 2.00
C TYR A 496 9.21 12.88 0.61
N GLY A 497 9.82 11.70 0.50
CA GLY A 497 10.02 11.05 -0.79
C GLY A 497 8.77 10.30 -1.25
N THR A 498 8.80 9.67 -2.43
CA THR A 498 9.91 9.64 -3.40
C THR A 498 10.11 10.98 -4.10
N PHE A 499 11.33 11.32 -4.55
CA PHE A 499 11.61 12.60 -5.24
C PHE A 499 11.01 12.67 -6.66
N LEU A 500 9.68 12.73 -6.73
CA LEU A 500 8.87 12.93 -7.92
C LEU A 500 8.84 14.43 -8.23
N ASN A 501 9.84 14.88 -8.99
CA ASN A 501 10.04 16.29 -9.29
C ASN A 501 10.72 16.45 -10.66
N GLU A 502 10.43 17.53 -11.38
CA GLU A 502 11.02 17.83 -12.69
C GLU A 502 12.53 18.04 -12.69
N ARG A 503 13.13 18.27 -11.52
CA ARG A 503 14.58 18.37 -11.31
C ARG A 503 15.24 17.01 -11.06
N ASN A 504 14.46 15.93 -10.97
CA ASN A 504 15.02 14.59 -10.95
C ASN A 504 15.47 14.21 -12.36
N THR A 505 16.70 13.72 -12.50
CA THR A 505 17.35 13.42 -13.78
C THR A 505 16.55 12.45 -14.64
N TRP A 506 15.88 11.46 -14.05
CA TRP A 506 15.06 10.50 -14.79
C TRP A 506 13.61 10.95 -15.02
N TRP A 507 13.17 12.11 -14.52
CA TRP A 507 11.80 12.62 -14.70
C TRP A 507 11.30 12.62 -16.15
N PRO A 508 12.13 12.96 -17.17
CA PRO A 508 11.71 12.89 -18.57
C PRO A 508 11.25 11.50 -19.05
N TYR A 509 11.60 10.43 -18.32
CA TYR A 509 11.23 9.05 -18.65
C TYR A 509 10.13 8.50 -17.74
N PHE A 510 9.66 9.26 -16.75
CA PHE A 510 8.62 8.80 -15.82
C PHE A 510 7.32 8.43 -16.55
N ASN A 511 7.01 9.11 -17.66
CA ASN A 511 5.86 8.81 -18.52
C ASN A 511 5.86 7.37 -19.05
N LEU A 512 7.03 6.74 -19.22
CA LEU A 512 7.14 5.34 -19.64
C LEU A 512 6.58 4.41 -18.56
N TRP A 513 6.97 4.63 -17.30
CA TRP A 513 6.44 3.89 -16.16
C TRP A 513 4.95 4.20 -15.95
N ALA A 514 4.55 5.47 -16.02
CA ALA A 514 3.15 5.87 -15.83
C ALA A 514 2.23 5.22 -16.88
N THR A 515 2.68 5.14 -18.13
CA THR A 515 1.95 4.45 -19.21
C THR A 515 1.83 2.95 -18.93
N TYR A 516 2.94 2.29 -18.59
CA TYR A 516 2.95 0.88 -18.19
C TYR A 516 1.94 0.60 -17.06
N LYS A 517 2.03 1.37 -15.97
CA LYS A 517 1.18 1.21 -14.78
C LYS A 517 -0.29 1.46 -15.12
N THR A 518 -0.58 2.48 -15.91
CA THR A 518 -1.95 2.82 -16.33
C THR A 518 -2.62 1.65 -17.05
N ARG A 519 -1.90 0.97 -17.95
CA ARG A 519 -2.44 -0.18 -18.70
C ARG A 519 -2.70 -1.39 -17.80
N ILE A 520 -1.78 -1.68 -16.88
CA ILE A 520 -1.99 -2.73 -15.87
C ILE A 520 -3.21 -2.41 -15.01
N SER A 521 -3.27 -1.21 -14.42
CA SER A 521 -4.41 -0.76 -13.62
C SER A 521 -5.74 -0.85 -14.38
N THR A 522 -5.76 -0.51 -15.67
CA THR A 522 -6.97 -0.63 -16.51
C THR A 522 -7.48 -2.06 -16.58
N VAL A 523 -6.59 -3.02 -16.84
CA VAL A 523 -6.96 -4.43 -16.94
C VAL A 523 -7.45 -4.97 -15.60
N LEU A 524 -6.81 -4.60 -14.50
CA LEU A 524 -7.21 -5.04 -13.16
C LEU A 524 -8.54 -4.41 -12.71
N GLN A 525 -8.82 -3.14 -13.08
CA GLN A 525 -10.08 -2.47 -12.80
C GLN A 525 -11.26 -3.02 -13.62
N GLU A 526 -11.00 -3.51 -14.84
CA GLU A 526 -12.03 -4.03 -15.76
C GLU A 526 -12.19 -5.56 -15.71
N SER A 527 -11.62 -6.23 -14.71
CA SER A 527 -11.67 -7.68 -14.54
C SER A 527 -11.91 -8.11 -13.09
N ASP A 528 -12.40 -9.33 -12.89
CA ASP A 528 -12.62 -9.92 -11.58
C ASP A 528 -11.37 -10.71 -11.15
N PHE A 529 -10.78 -10.36 -10.00
CA PHE A 529 -9.70 -11.15 -9.39
C PHE A 529 -10.17 -12.58 -9.11
N PHE A 530 -9.46 -13.60 -9.56
CA PHE A 530 -9.80 -14.99 -9.32
C PHE A 530 -9.06 -15.51 -8.08
N ALA A 531 -9.80 -15.89 -7.04
CA ALA A 531 -9.29 -16.62 -5.90
C ALA A 531 -10.29 -17.68 -5.48
N ASP A 532 -9.79 -18.85 -5.14
CA ASP A 532 -10.56 -20.03 -4.77
C ASP A 532 -10.19 -20.58 -3.38
N ILE A 533 -9.22 -19.92 -2.74
CA ILE A 533 -8.74 -20.14 -1.37
C ILE A 533 -9.05 -18.89 -0.53
N ALA A 534 -9.59 -19.07 0.67
CA ALA A 534 -9.69 -18.03 1.67
C ALA A 534 -8.73 -18.33 2.84
N VAL A 535 -8.07 -17.32 3.40
CA VAL A 535 -7.13 -17.46 4.52
C VAL A 535 -7.58 -16.61 5.70
N MET A 536 -7.74 -17.23 6.87
CA MET A 536 -8.15 -16.57 8.10
C MET A 536 -6.96 -16.42 9.05
N HIS A 537 -6.71 -15.18 9.47
CA HIS A 537 -5.71 -14.84 10.48
C HIS A 537 -6.29 -15.03 11.90
N PRO A 538 -5.47 -15.35 12.91
CA PRO A 538 -5.92 -15.54 14.29
C PRO A 538 -5.98 -14.20 15.03
N LEU A 539 -6.77 -13.25 14.49
CA LEU A 539 -6.84 -11.90 15.03
C LEU A 539 -7.36 -11.88 16.47
N ALA A 540 -8.36 -12.71 16.80
CA ALA A 540 -8.88 -12.81 18.15
C ALA A 540 -7.81 -13.28 19.14
N ASP A 541 -7.06 -14.33 18.79
CA ASP A 541 -5.95 -14.82 19.61
C ASP A 541 -4.86 -13.73 19.77
N MET A 542 -4.45 -13.07 18.68
CA MET A 542 -3.49 -11.98 18.74
C MET A 542 -3.95 -10.85 19.68
N TRP A 543 -5.23 -10.48 19.64
CA TRP A 543 -5.77 -9.39 20.46
C TRP A 543 -5.89 -9.76 21.94
N THR A 544 -6.14 -11.03 22.27
CA THR A 544 -6.10 -11.49 23.66
C THR A 544 -4.69 -11.42 24.26
N ILE A 545 -3.66 -11.76 23.47
CA ILE A 545 -2.27 -11.87 23.96
C ILE A 545 -1.53 -10.52 23.92
N HIS A 546 -1.64 -9.81 22.80
CA HIS A 546 -0.81 -8.63 22.49
C HIS A 546 -1.62 -7.36 22.26
N GLY A 547 -2.95 -7.47 22.22
CA GLY A 547 -3.82 -6.44 21.66
C GLY A 547 -3.70 -6.34 20.13
N PRO A 548 -4.56 -5.54 19.49
CA PRO A 548 -4.43 -5.22 18.07
C PRO A 548 -3.05 -4.62 17.76
N GLN A 549 -2.54 -4.74 16.55
CA GLN A 549 -1.27 -4.11 16.15
C GLN A 549 -1.62 -2.90 15.25
N ARG A 550 -1.20 -1.66 15.59
CA ARG A 550 -1.64 -0.41 14.89
C ARG A 550 -0.86 -0.09 13.62
N ASP A 551 0.31 -0.68 13.41
CA ASP A 551 1.19 -0.17 12.37
C ASP A 551 0.82 -0.80 11.01
N PRO A 552 0.90 -0.06 9.89
CA PRO A 552 0.80 -0.65 8.54
C PRO A 552 1.82 -1.79 8.34
N PHE A 553 2.91 -1.72 9.10
CA PHE A 553 4.01 -2.69 9.18
C PHE A 553 4.24 -3.08 10.63
N PRO A 554 3.40 -3.96 11.21
CA PRO A 554 3.43 -4.25 12.63
C PRO A 554 4.79 -4.85 13.03
N GLY A 555 5.43 -4.34 14.08
CA GLY A 555 6.69 -4.91 14.58
C GLY A 555 6.55 -6.33 15.14
N LEU A 556 5.31 -6.76 15.41
CA LEU A 556 4.95 -8.08 15.92
C LEU A 556 3.99 -8.78 14.96
N HIS A 557 4.30 -10.01 14.57
CA HIS A 557 3.39 -10.87 13.80
C HIS A 557 3.00 -12.09 14.61
N TYR A 558 1.73 -12.46 14.51
CA TYR A 558 1.17 -13.61 15.21
C TYR A 558 0.23 -14.39 14.26
N PRO A 559 0.63 -15.60 13.82
CA PRO A 559 1.96 -16.17 13.93
C PRO A 559 3.00 -15.44 13.06
N SER A 560 4.28 -15.71 13.27
CA SER A 560 5.39 -15.00 12.62
C SER A 560 5.37 -15.03 11.07
N TYR A 561 4.72 -16.04 10.49
CA TYR A 561 4.64 -16.29 9.05
C TYR A 561 3.34 -15.80 8.39
N GLN A 562 2.38 -15.24 9.14
CA GLN A 562 1.02 -15.00 8.65
C GLN A 562 0.95 -14.24 7.32
N TYR A 563 1.78 -13.21 7.13
CA TYR A 563 1.78 -12.37 5.93
C TYR A 563 2.55 -12.98 4.74
N LYS A 564 3.23 -14.11 4.92
CA LYS A 564 3.95 -14.81 3.83
C LYS A 564 3.10 -15.87 3.14
N VAL A 565 1.96 -16.25 3.74
CA VAL A 565 1.12 -17.34 3.23
C VAL A 565 0.49 -16.98 1.89
N TRP A 566 -0.03 -15.76 1.73
CA TRP A 566 -0.63 -15.35 0.45
C TRP A 566 0.39 -15.35 -0.70
N GLU A 567 1.62 -14.91 -0.44
CA GLU A 567 2.70 -14.95 -1.42
C GLU A 567 3.06 -16.39 -1.80
N ALA A 568 3.13 -17.29 -0.82
CA ALA A 568 3.38 -18.71 -1.07
C ALA A 568 2.29 -19.34 -1.94
N ILE A 569 1.02 -18.96 -1.73
CA ILE A 569 -0.11 -19.39 -2.55
C ILE A 569 0.05 -18.88 -4.00
N HIS A 570 0.34 -17.58 -4.15
CA HIS A 570 0.53 -16.94 -5.46
C HIS A 570 1.69 -17.58 -6.25
N ARG A 571 2.84 -17.76 -5.62
CA ARG A 571 4.07 -18.35 -6.20
C ARG A 571 3.92 -19.83 -6.58
N ASN A 572 2.88 -20.51 -6.11
CA ASN A 572 2.57 -21.92 -6.44
C ASN A 572 1.39 -22.08 -7.41
N GLY A 573 0.89 -21.00 -8.01
CA GLY A 573 -0.12 -21.08 -9.07
C GLY A 573 -1.59 -21.04 -8.61
N ASN A 574 -1.84 -20.64 -7.35
CA ASN A 574 -3.16 -20.35 -6.81
C ASN A 574 -3.25 -18.86 -6.44
N SER A 575 -4.43 -18.39 -6.02
CA SER A 575 -4.61 -17.07 -5.42
C SER A 575 -5.59 -17.17 -4.25
N CYS A 576 -5.46 -16.25 -3.30
CA CYS A 576 -6.34 -16.23 -2.13
C CYS A 576 -6.92 -14.84 -1.86
N ASP A 577 -7.95 -14.81 -1.01
CA ASP A 577 -8.37 -13.61 -0.27
C ASP A 577 -8.23 -13.89 1.24
N TYR A 578 -8.01 -12.85 2.03
CA TYR A 578 -8.17 -12.95 3.48
C TYR A 578 -9.65 -12.98 3.86
N ILE A 579 -9.99 -13.57 5.00
CA ILE A 579 -11.38 -13.68 5.46
C ILE A 579 -11.47 -13.51 6.98
N SER A 580 -12.58 -12.93 7.46
CA SER A 580 -12.89 -12.74 8.88
C SER A 580 -14.04 -13.65 9.33
N GLU A 581 -14.19 -13.79 10.65
CA GLU A 581 -15.34 -14.50 11.24
C GLU A 581 -16.68 -13.92 10.79
N GLY A 582 -16.82 -12.60 10.77
CA GLY A 582 -18.05 -11.93 10.36
C GLY A 582 -18.47 -12.28 8.94
N ILE A 583 -17.51 -12.38 8.02
CA ILE A 583 -17.77 -12.80 6.63
C ILE A 583 -18.15 -14.28 6.56
N ILE A 584 -17.46 -15.17 7.29
CA ILE A 584 -17.78 -16.60 7.33
C ILE A 584 -19.21 -16.81 7.83
N GLN A 585 -19.60 -16.14 8.92
CA GLN A 585 -20.93 -16.25 9.52
C GLN A 585 -22.05 -15.76 8.59
N GLN A 586 -21.77 -14.75 7.77
CA GLN A 586 -22.74 -14.19 6.80
C GLN A 586 -22.74 -14.92 5.45
N SER A 587 -21.83 -15.88 5.25
CA SER A 587 -21.71 -16.62 4.00
C SER A 587 -22.79 -17.68 3.84
N SER A 588 -23.05 -18.05 2.59
CA SER A 588 -23.85 -19.24 2.25
C SER A 588 -22.94 -20.37 1.75
N PHE A 589 -23.33 -21.62 1.98
CA PHE A 589 -22.52 -22.79 1.66
C PHE A 589 -23.23 -23.67 0.64
N LYS A 590 -22.68 -23.78 -0.58
CA LYS A 590 -23.33 -24.53 -1.68
C LYS A 590 -22.30 -25.16 -2.60
N LYS A 591 -22.49 -26.44 -2.93
CA LYS A 591 -21.65 -27.20 -3.90
C LYS A 591 -20.15 -27.07 -3.59
N GLY A 592 -19.77 -27.31 -2.35
CA GLY A 592 -18.39 -27.26 -1.87
C GLY A 592 -17.79 -25.87 -1.73
N ASN A 593 -18.58 -24.80 -1.86
CA ASN A 593 -18.08 -23.43 -1.80
C ASN A 593 -18.69 -22.65 -0.62
N LEU A 594 -17.84 -21.88 0.05
CA LEU A 594 -18.22 -20.69 0.82
C LEU A 594 -18.50 -19.56 -0.16
N VAL A 595 -19.67 -18.95 -0.05
CA VAL A 595 -20.13 -17.89 -0.96
C VAL A 595 -20.52 -16.66 -0.17
N PHE A 596 -19.77 -15.58 -0.37
CA PHE A 596 -20.07 -14.24 0.13
C PHE A 596 -20.23 -13.29 -1.06
N ASN A 597 -21.41 -12.69 -1.21
CA ASN A 597 -21.78 -11.92 -2.40
C ASN A 597 -21.48 -12.70 -3.70
N LYS A 598 -20.57 -12.20 -4.54
CA LYS A 598 -20.15 -12.86 -5.80
C LYS A 598 -18.92 -13.75 -5.64
N ARG A 599 -18.23 -13.69 -4.50
CA ARG A 599 -16.99 -14.43 -4.22
C ARG A 599 -17.30 -15.86 -3.82
N LYS A 600 -16.44 -16.80 -4.22
CA LYS A 600 -16.62 -18.23 -3.97
C LYS A 600 -15.27 -18.87 -3.66
N TYR A 601 -15.21 -19.63 -2.58
CA TYR A 601 -13.99 -20.31 -2.13
C TYR A 601 -14.30 -21.75 -1.80
N HIS A 602 -13.55 -22.69 -2.37
CA HIS A 602 -13.71 -24.12 -2.07
C HIS A 602 -12.78 -24.59 -0.96
N THR A 603 -11.73 -23.81 -0.65
CA THR A 603 -10.77 -24.10 0.41
C THR A 603 -10.68 -22.93 1.39
N LEU A 604 -10.69 -23.24 2.68
CA LEU A 604 -10.49 -22.30 3.78
C LEU A 604 -9.30 -22.75 4.63
N ILE A 605 -8.32 -21.87 4.81
CA ILE A 605 -7.11 -22.10 5.60
C ILE A 605 -7.14 -21.20 6.84
N LEU A 606 -7.03 -21.78 8.04
CA LEU A 606 -6.97 -21.06 9.31
C LEU A 606 -5.55 -21.14 9.88
N LEU A 607 -4.93 -19.98 10.11
CA LEU A 607 -3.56 -19.88 10.60
C LEU A 607 -3.55 -19.86 12.13
N GLU A 608 -3.18 -20.96 12.78
CA GLU A 608 -3.06 -21.07 14.25
C GLU A 608 -4.25 -20.51 15.06
N VAL A 609 -5.46 -20.62 14.51
CA VAL A 609 -6.68 -20.13 15.17
C VAL A 609 -7.03 -21.07 16.33
N GLU A 610 -6.91 -20.59 17.56
CA GLU A 610 -7.36 -21.30 18.77
C GLU A 610 -8.75 -20.85 19.21
N SER A 611 -9.04 -19.55 19.04
CA SER A 611 -10.28 -18.92 19.49
C SER A 611 -11.17 -18.55 18.31
N MET A 612 -12.46 -18.91 18.38
CA MET A 612 -13.48 -18.43 17.43
C MET A 612 -14.87 -18.38 18.06
N MET A 613 -15.74 -17.55 17.50
CA MET A 613 -17.14 -17.49 17.93
C MET A 613 -17.86 -18.83 17.64
N PRO A 614 -18.77 -19.30 18.51
CA PRO A 614 -19.54 -20.52 18.26
C PRO A 614 -20.30 -20.50 16.92
N ALA A 615 -20.80 -19.33 16.51
CA ALA A 615 -21.45 -19.15 15.22
C ALA A 615 -20.49 -19.40 14.04
N THR A 616 -19.22 -19.03 14.17
CA THR A 616 -18.17 -19.34 13.19
C THR A 616 -17.94 -20.84 13.11
N ALA A 617 -17.83 -21.53 14.25
CA ALA A 617 -17.65 -22.99 14.27
C ALA A 617 -18.81 -23.74 13.56
N GLU A 618 -20.06 -23.32 13.81
CA GLU A 618 -21.23 -23.88 13.12
C GLU A 618 -21.25 -23.55 11.61
N ALA A 619 -20.78 -22.36 11.22
CA ALA A 619 -20.61 -22.00 9.82
C ALA A 619 -19.53 -22.87 9.14
N LEU A 620 -18.41 -23.17 9.82
CA LEU A 620 -17.40 -24.12 9.32
C LEU A 620 -17.98 -25.52 9.14
N LEU A 621 -18.82 -25.98 10.07
CA LEU A 621 -19.52 -27.25 9.92
C LEU A 621 -20.45 -27.24 8.69
N ALA A 622 -21.19 -26.15 8.47
CA ALA A 622 -22.04 -26.00 7.29
C ALA A 622 -21.21 -26.00 5.99
N PHE A 623 -20.02 -25.39 5.99
CA PHE A 623 -19.11 -25.37 4.86
C PHE A 623 -18.60 -26.76 4.49
N VAL A 624 -18.08 -27.53 5.46
CA VAL A 624 -17.59 -28.90 5.18
C VAL A 624 -18.73 -29.84 4.79
N LYS A 625 -19.93 -29.67 5.37
CA LYS A 625 -21.13 -30.41 4.98
C LYS A 625 -21.54 -30.14 3.53
N ALA A 626 -21.30 -28.93 3.04
CA ALA A 626 -21.52 -28.59 1.65
C ALA A 626 -20.45 -29.17 0.71
N GLY A 627 -19.36 -29.75 1.24
CA GLY A 627 -18.23 -30.33 0.50
C GLY A 627 -16.99 -29.43 0.45
N GLY A 628 -16.94 -28.36 1.24
CA GLY A 628 -15.80 -27.45 1.33
C GLY A 628 -14.61 -28.08 2.03
N LYS A 629 -13.40 -27.60 1.73
CA LYS A 629 -12.14 -28.07 2.31
C LYS A 629 -11.64 -27.13 3.39
N LEU A 630 -11.41 -27.66 4.58
CA LEU A 630 -10.96 -26.90 5.76
C LEU A 630 -9.56 -27.35 6.15
N ILE A 631 -8.64 -26.40 6.28
CA ILE A 631 -7.24 -26.67 6.61
C ILE A 631 -6.87 -25.86 7.85
N PHE A 632 -6.44 -26.55 8.91
CA PHE A 632 -5.87 -25.96 10.10
C PHE A 632 -4.35 -25.99 10.02
N VAL A 633 -3.70 -24.84 10.21
CA VAL A 633 -2.24 -24.72 10.23
C VAL A 633 -1.78 -24.62 11.69
N GLY A 634 -1.02 -25.60 12.15
CA GLY A 634 -0.43 -25.67 13.49
C GLY A 634 -1.42 -25.96 14.62
N LYS A 635 -2.51 -25.19 14.73
CA LYS A 635 -3.49 -25.27 15.82
C LYS A 635 -4.91 -25.36 15.30
N GLU A 636 -5.78 -25.86 16.17
CA GLU A 636 -7.21 -26.02 15.89
C GLU A 636 -8.04 -25.24 16.90
N PRO A 637 -9.21 -24.72 16.49
CA PRO A 637 -10.06 -23.96 17.40
C PRO A 637 -10.63 -24.85 18.51
N TYR A 638 -10.54 -24.40 19.76
CA TYR A 638 -11.08 -25.14 20.91
C TYR A 638 -11.74 -24.22 21.96
N LYS A 639 -11.79 -22.91 21.73
CA LYS A 639 -12.41 -21.96 22.65
C LYS A 639 -13.04 -20.78 21.90
N SER A 640 -13.83 -20.01 22.61
CA SER A 640 -14.36 -18.71 22.21
C SER A 640 -13.41 -17.58 22.65
N PRO A 641 -13.49 -16.37 22.09
CA PRO A 641 -12.58 -15.27 22.46
C PRO A 641 -13.09 -14.37 23.61
N GLY A 642 -14.40 -14.10 23.69
CA GLY A 642 -14.99 -13.19 24.67
C GLY A 642 -15.16 -13.81 26.07
N TYR A 643 -15.45 -12.96 27.08
CA TYR A 643 -15.57 -13.39 28.48
C TYR A 643 -16.96 -13.96 28.80
N LYS A 644 -18.01 -13.26 28.37
CA LYS A 644 -19.38 -13.62 28.72
C LYS A 644 -19.73 -15.03 28.23
N ASP A 645 -20.22 -15.86 29.14
CA ASP A 645 -20.61 -17.25 28.91
C ASP A 645 -19.50 -18.13 28.29
N HIS A 646 -18.22 -17.77 28.49
CA HIS A 646 -17.11 -18.40 27.79
C HIS A 646 -17.05 -19.92 27.98
N GLN A 647 -17.29 -20.46 29.18
CA GLN A 647 -17.28 -21.91 29.43
C GLN A 647 -18.28 -22.65 28.53
N THR A 648 -19.48 -22.11 28.37
CA THR A 648 -20.52 -22.69 27.50
C THR A 648 -20.15 -22.54 26.04
N ASN A 649 -19.58 -21.40 25.66
CA ASN A 649 -19.19 -21.13 24.28
C ASN A 649 -17.96 -21.95 23.85
N ASP A 650 -17.00 -22.16 24.73
CA ASP A 650 -15.83 -23.02 24.53
C ASP A 650 -16.27 -24.46 24.29
N GLU A 651 -17.19 -24.97 25.11
CA GLU A 651 -17.74 -26.31 24.93
C GLU A 651 -18.46 -26.46 23.58
N LYS A 652 -19.23 -25.45 23.16
CA LYS A 652 -19.86 -25.45 21.82
C LYS A 652 -18.81 -25.49 20.70
N VAL A 653 -17.73 -24.72 20.80
CA VAL A 653 -16.65 -24.73 19.81
C VAL A 653 -16.00 -26.11 19.76
N LYS A 654 -15.59 -26.66 20.92
CA LYS A 654 -14.97 -28.01 21.01
C LYS A 654 -15.86 -29.09 20.41
N GLN A 655 -17.14 -29.12 20.79
CA GLN A 655 -18.09 -30.11 20.27
C GLN A 655 -18.28 -29.99 18.76
N THR A 656 -18.36 -28.76 18.24
CA THR A 656 -18.57 -28.53 16.80
C THR A 656 -17.35 -28.91 15.98
N ILE A 657 -16.15 -28.53 16.41
CA ILE A 657 -14.89 -28.91 15.75
C ILE A 657 -14.66 -30.42 15.84
N GLY A 658 -14.99 -31.05 16.98
CA GLY A 658 -14.99 -32.50 17.14
C GLY A 658 -15.91 -33.21 16.14
N ARG A 659 -17.14 -32.72 15.96
CA ARG A 659 -18.08 -33.23 14.96
C ARG A 659 -17.55 -33.11 13.53
N ILE A 660 -16.87 -32.01 13.19
CA ILE A 660 -16.24 -31.84 11.87
C ILE A 660 -15.19 -32.94 11.66
N ARG A 661 -14.31 -33.15 12.65
CA ARG A 661 -13.26 -34.18 12.60
C ARG A 661 -13.80 -35.59 12.44
N GLU A 662 -14.84 -35.94 13.19
CA GLU A 662 -15.41 -37.29 13.17
C GLU A 662 -16.20 -37.56 11.89
N ALA A 663 -17.03 -36.62 11.44
CA ALA A 663 -17.98 -36.84 10.34
C ALA A 663 -17.46 -36.44 8.95
N TYR A 664 -16.44 -35.58 8.87
CA TYR A 664 -15.94 -34.98 7.63
C TYR A 664 -14.41 -35.03 7.51
N SER A 665 -13.78 -36.12 7.99
CA SER A 665 -12.32 -36.30 8.03
C SER A 665 -11.63 -36.23 6.65
N SER A 666 -12.34 -36.48 5.55
CA SER A 666 -11.81 -36.31 4.18
C SER A 666 -11.80 -34.85 3.69
N GLN A 667 -12.52 -33.95 4.36
CA GLN A 667 -12.58 -32.52 4.06
C GLN A 667 -11.73 -31.68 5.02
N LEU A 668 -11.36 -32.23 6.18
CA LEU A 668 -10.58 -31.58 7.20
C LEU A 668 -9.11 -32.03 7.16
N PHE A 669 -8.20 -31.07 7.11
CA PHE A 669 -6.76 -31.31 7.16
C PHE A 669 -6.10 -30.51 8.27
N THR A 670 -5.10 -31.10 8.91
CA THR A 670 -4.20 -30.40 9.83
C THR A 670 -2.80 -30.47 9.23
N VAL A 671 -2.14 -29.33 9.09
CA VAL A 671 -0.79 -29.21 8.53
C VAL A 671 0.10 -28.45 9.51
N GLU A 672 1.40 -28.74 9.49
CA GLU A 672 2.38 -28.01 10.29
C GLU A 672 2.53 -26.56 9.83
N ALA A 673 2.99 -25.69 10.72
CA ALA A 673 3.33 -24.31 10.38
C ALA A 673 4.52 -24.23 9.38
N PRO A 674 4.55 -23.25 8.45
CA PRO A 674 5.64 -23.10 7.50
C PRO A 674 6.94 -22.66 8.16
N VAL A 675 8.03 -23.36 7.83
CA VAL A 675 9.40 -22.84 7.97
C VAL A 675 9.77 -22.04 6.73
N GLU A 676 9.63 -22.66 5.54
CA GLU A 676 9.83 -22.05 4.23
C GLU A 676 8.48 -21.98 3.47
N PRO A 677 7.81 -20.81 3.41
CA PRO A 677 6.41 -20.73 2.96
C PRO A 677 6.15 -21.30 1.55
N VAL A 678 7.05 -21.06 0.58
CA VAL A 678 6.83 -21.49 -0.82
C VAL A 678 6.85 -23.02 -0.95
N SER A 679 7.85 -23.69 -0.38
CA SER A 679 7.94 -25.16 -0.40
C SER A 679 6.89 -25.80 0.51
N TRP A 680 6.56 -25.16 1.64
CA TRP A 680 5.47 -25.56 2.52
C TRP A 680 4.13 -25.62 1.76
N PHE A 681 3.74 -24.55 1.06
CA PHE A 681 2.45 -24.54 0.38
C PHE A 681 2.38 -25.56 -0.77
N ARG A 682 3.51 -25.84 -1.43
CA ARG A 682 3.59 -26.96 -2.39
C ARG A 682 3.30 -28.31 -1.72
N GLY A 683 3.78 -28.52 -0.50
CA GLY A 683 3.45 -29.68 0.32
C GLY A 683 1.96 -29.70 0.71
N VAL A 684 1.40 -28.57 1.11
CA VAL A 684 -0.04 -28.42 1.40
C VAL A 684 -0.89 -28.75 0.18
N GLN A 685 -0.50 -28.31 -1.03
CA GLN A 685 -1.19 -28.68 -2.27
C GLN A 685 -1.26 -30.20 -2.47
N GLN A 686 -0.15 -30.90 -2.22
CA GLN A 686 -0.08 -32.35 -2.36
C GLN A 686 -0.87 -33.09 -1.28
N GLN A 687 -0.71 -32.69 -0.01
CA GLN A 687 -1.37 -33.32 1.13
C GLN A 687 -2.88 -33.11 1.10
N CYS A 688 -3.32 -31.93 0.69
CA CYS A 688 -4.72 -31.51 0.76
C CYS A 688 -5.41 -31.54 -0.61
N ASP A 689 -4.78 -32.05 -1.66
CA ASP A 689 -5.31 -32.09 -3.04
C ASP A 689 -5.81 -30.72 -3.53
N ILE A 690 -5.00 -29.67 -3.34
CA ILE A 690 -5.30 -28.33 -3.86
C ILE A 690 -4.71 -28.21 -5.26
N VAL A 691 -5.59 -28.00 -6.25
CA VAL A 691 -5.20 -27.90 -7.65
C VAL A 691 -4.90 -26.44 -8.00
N PRO A 692 -3.69 -26.11 -8.50
CA PRO A 692 -3.40 -24.78 -9.02
C PRO A 692 -4.12 -24.55 -10.36
N TYR A 693 -4.61 -23.34 -10.59
CA TYR A 693 -5.12 -22.95 -11.91
C TYR A 693 -3.98 -22.75 -12.92
N MET A 694 -2.76 -22.51 -12.43
CA MET A 694 -1.52 -22.42 -13.21
C MET A 694 -0.48 -23.33 -12.58
N LYS A 695 -0.34 -24.56 -13.07
CA LYS A 695 0.63 -25.50 -12.53
C LYS A 695 2.05 -25.07 -12.94
N ILE A 696 2.84 -24.64 -11.95
CA ILE A 696 4.26 -24.34 -12.11
C ILE A 696 5.07 -25.59 -11.80
N ASP A 697 6.02 -25.92 -12.69
CA ASP A 697 6.93 -27.05 -12.54
C ASP A 697 7.86 -26.87 -11.33
N THR A 698 8.60 -25.77 -11.30
CA THR A 698 9.57 -25.39 -10.28
C THR A 698 9.26 -23.97 -9.78
N PRO A 699 8.46 -23.83 -8.71
CA PRO A 699 8.19 -22.53 -8.09
C PRO A 699 9.47 -21.80 -7.69
N SER A 700 9.53 -20.50 -7.97
CA SER A 700 10.62 -19.61 -7.57
C SER A 700 10.17 -18.69 -6.45
N PRO A 701 11.03 -18.38 -5.45
CA PRO A 701 10.72 -17.36 -4.46
C PRO A 701 10.63 -15.94 -5.04
N TYR A 702 11.01 -15.74 -6.31
CA TYR A 702 10.97 -14.43 -6.96
C TYR A 702 9.89 -14.30 -8.03
N VAL A 703 9.18 -15.39 -8.36
CA VAL A 703 8.13 -15.36 -9.39
C VAL A 703 6.76 -15.51 -8.75
N SER A 704 5.97 -14.46 -8.84
CA SER A 704 4.60 -14.42 -8.32
C SER A 704 3.62 -14.12 -9.45
N GLN A 705 2.37 -14.48 -9.23
CA GLN A 705 1.32 -14.35 -10.23
C GLN A 705 -0.05 -14.17 -9.60
N ILE A 706 -0.94 -13.54 -10.36
CA ILE A 706 -2.37 -13.47 -10.09
C ILE A 706 -3.17 -13.77 -11.35
N ARG A 707 -4.38 -14.32 -11.16
CA ARG A 707 -5.35 -14.54 -12.24
C ARG A 707 -6.52 -13.60 -12.09
N HIS A 708 -6.97 -13.07 -13.21
CA HIS A 708 -8.20 -12.31 -13.36
C HIS A 708 -9.08 -12.91 -14.44
N GLN A 709 -10.37 -12.61 -14.40
CA GLN A 709 -11.34 -13.02 -15.41
C GLN A 709 -12.14 -11.82 -15.91
N ALA A 710 -12.26 -11.66 -17.22
CA ALA A 710 -13.12 -10.65 -17.85
C ALA A 710 -13.96 -11.31 -18.95
N GLY A 711 -15.23 -11.59 -18.63
CA GLY A 711 -16.10 -12.36 -19.51
C GLY A 711 -15.53 -13.77 -19.78
N ASP A 712 -15.21 -14.04 -21.03
CA ASP A 712 -14.61 -15.29 -21.49
C ASP A 712 -13.07 -15.28 -21.41
N LYS A 713 -12.41 -14.20 -20.99
CA LYS A 713 -10.94 -14.09 -20.99
C LYS A 713 -10.36 -14.50 -19.64
N ASP A 714 -9.30 -15.31 -19.68
CA ASP A 714 -8.46 -15.59 -18.51
C ASP A 714 -7.18 -14.78 -18.61
N ILE A 715 -6.90 -13.96 -17.60
CA ILE A 715 -5.82 -12.98 -17.60
C ILE A 715 -4.84 -13.34 -16.49
N TYR A 716 -3.55 -13.39 -16.81
CA TYR A 716 -2.48 -13.69 -15.88
C TYR A 716 -1.48 -12.55 -15.86
N PHE A 717 -1.26 -11.97 -14.68
CA PHE A 717 -0.16 -11.04 -14.45
C PHE A 717 0.92 -11.75 -13.66
N ILE A 718 2.10 -11.91 -14.27
CA ILE A 718 3.21 -12.71 -13.75
C ILE A 718 4.44 -11.82 -13.68
N THR A 719 5.15 -11.83 -12.56
CA THR A 719 6.29 -10.94 -12.34
C THR A 719 7.51 -11.70 -11.84
N ASN A 720 8.70 -11.18 -12.15
CA ASN A 720 9.96 -11.55 -11.53
C ASN A 720 10.45 -10.38 -10.69
N CYS A 721 10.46 -10.53 -9.37
CA CYS A 721 10.96 -9.50 -8.45
C CYS A 721 12.47 -9.56 -8.19
N ASN A 722 13.22 -10.43 -8.88
CA ASN A 722 14.68 -10.43 -8.84
C ASN A 722 15.23 -9.34 -9.80
N PRO A 723 16.03 -8.37 -9.31
CA PRO A 723 16.58 -7.29 -10.14
C PRO A 723 17.85 -7.68 -10.93
N ASP A 724 18.36 -8.88 -10.73
CA ASP A 724 19.65 -9.34 -11.27
C ASP A 724 19.50 -10.54 -12.21
N ASP A 725 18.64 -11.50 -11.88
CA ASP A 725 18.57 -12.78 -12.58
C ASP A 725 17.34 -12.92 -13.48
N GLU A 726 17.56 -13.51 -14.66
CA GLU A 726 16.50 -14.09 -15.48
C GLU A 726 15.98 -15.37 -14.84
N ILE A 727 14.66 -15.56 -14.84
CA ILE A 727 14.00 -16.76 -14.33
C ILE A 727 13.12 -17.37 -15.40
N ARG A 728 13.26 -18.68 -15.58
CA ARG A 728 12.46 -19.49 -16.50
C ARG A 728 11.59 -20.46 -15.72
N ILE A 729 10.31 -20.50 -16.05
CA ILE A 729 9.36 -21.48 -15.50
C ILE A 729 8.60 -22.14 -16.64
N GLN A 730 8.17 -23.39 -16.42
CA GLN A 730 7.17 -24.03 -17.26
C GLN A 730 5.82 -23.99 -16.53
N ALA A 731 4.85 -23.33 -17.16
CA ALA A 731 3.49 -23.20 -16.64
C ALA A 731 2.52 -24.02 -17.49
N THR A 732 1.71 -24.86 -16.83
CA THR A 732 0.63 -25.62 -17.46
C THR A 732 -0.73 -25.07 -17.00
N PHE A 733 -1.59 -24.79 -17.96
CA PHE A 733 -2.93 -24.24 -17.80
C PHE A 733 -3.98 -25.29 -18.18
N ALA A 734 -5.24 -25.06 -17.78
CA ALA A 734 -6.35 -25.88 -18.27
C ALA A 734 -6.52 -25.70 -19.79
N ASP A 735 -6.66 -26.80 -20.54
CA ASP A 735 -7.01 -26.73 -21.96
C ASP A 735 -8.47 -26.28 -22.10
N ASN A 736 -8.65 -25.05 -22.54
CA ASN A 736 -9.95 -24.39 -22.71
C ASN A 736 -10.20 -23.99 -24.17
N GLY A 737 -9.37 -24.46 -25.12
CA GLY A 737 -9.47 -24.11 -26.54
C GLY A 737 -9.12 -22.65 -26.88
N LYS A 738 -8.64 -21.84 -25.93
CA LYS A 738 -8.27 -20.45 -26.14
C LYS A 738 -6.81 -20.32 -26.58
N THR A 739 -6.50 -19.22 -27.27
CA THR A 739 -5.13 -18.88 -27.66
C THR A 739 -4.52 -17.98 -26.59
N PRO A 740 -3.28 -18.26 -26.12
CA PRO A 740 -2.55 -17.34 -25.25
C PRO A 740 -1.99 -16.17 -26.06
N TRP A 741 -2.21 -14.95 -25.58
CA TRP A 741 -1.68 -13.70 -26.13
C TRP A 741 -0.81 -13.00 -25.10
N LEU A 742 0.31 -12.43 -25.54
CA LEU A 742 1.10 -11.49 -24.76
C LEU A 742 0.60 -10.08 -25.03
N TRP A 743 0.10 -9.38 -24.02
CA TRP A 743 -0.23 -7.96 -24.09
C TRP A 743 0.93 -7.16 -23.49
N SER A 744 1.58 -6.28 -24.27
CA SER A 744 2.70 -5.47 -23.77
C SER A 744 2.18 -4.18 -23.14
N PRO A 745 2.30 -3.98 -21.81
CA PRO A 745 1.83 -2.76 -21.17
C PRO A 745 2.70 -1.54 -21.51
N GLU A 746 3.92 -1.73 -22.02
CA GLU A 746 4.78 -0.66 -22.52
C GLU A 746 4.28 -0.10 -23.86
N THR A 747 3.89 -0.97 -24.80
CA THR A 747 3.52 -0.53 -26.16
C THR A 747 2.02 -0.41 -26.38
N GLY A 748 1.21 -1.20 -25.68
CA GLY A 748 -0.22 -1.34 -25.94
C GLY A 748 -0.53 -2.32 -27.08
N GLU A 749 0.45 -3.08 -27.54
CA GLU A 749 0.26 -4.10 -28.57
C GLU A 749 -0.02 -5.47 -27.94
N ARG A 750 -0.62 -6.38 -28.72
CA ARG A 750 -0.70 -7.80 -28.37
C ARG A 750 -0.19 -8.68 -29.50
N SER A 751 0.43 -9.80 -29.14
CA SER A 751 0.89 -10.83 -30.09
C SER A 751 0.60 -12.23 -29.57
N PRO A 752 0.41 -13.25 -30.43
CA PRO A 752 0.29 -14.63 -29.97
C PRO A 752 1.51 -15.04 -29.14
N TYR A 753 1.28 -15.75 -28.03
CA TYR A 753 2.36 -16.23 -27.19
C TYR A 753 3.05 -17.44 -27.85
N PRO A 754 4.39 -17.52 -27.89
CA PRO A 754 5.11 -18.69 -28.37
C PRO A 754 4.80 -19.93 -27.51
N SER A 755 4.03 -20.88 -28.04
CA SER A 755 3.66 -22.11 -27.32
C SER A 755 3.85 -23.36 -28.18
N ALA A 756 4.39 -24.44 -27.58
CA ALA A 756 4.53 -25.74 -28.23
C ALA A 756 3.20 -26.55 -28.23
N SER A 757 2.36 -26.33 -27.22
CA SER A 757 1.00 -26.85 -27.08
C SER A 757 0.21 -25.80 -26.31
N GLY A 758 -0.89 -25.25 -26.83
CA GLY A 758 -1.51 -24.00 -26.34
C GLY A 758 -1.79 -23.88 -24.82
N SER A 759 -1.80 -24.98 -24.07
CA SER A 759 -1.96 -25.04 -22.61
C SER A 759 -0.65 -25.13 -21.81
N VAL A 760 0.53 -25.29 -22.44
CA VAL A 760 1.85 -25.33 -21.78
C VAL A 760 2.71 -24.21 -22.35
N LEU A 761 3.16 -23.32 -21.46
CA LEU A 761 3.98 -22.16 -21.79
C LEU A 761 5.33 -22.26 -21.09
N ASN A 762 6.41 -22.04 -21.84
CA ASN A 762 7.73 -21.77 -21.26
C ASN A 762 7.83 -20.25 -21.09
N ILE A 763 7.73 -19.77 -19.85
CA ILE A 763 7.69 -18.36 -19.52
C ILE A 763 9.11 -17.93 -19.13
N ASN A 764 9.69 -17.02 -19.91
CA ASN A 764 10.98 -16.42 -19.62
C ASN A 764 10.80 -14.99 -19.10
N LEU A 765 11.22 -14.74 -17.86
CA LEU A 765 11.14 -13.44 -17.21
C LEU A 765 12.56 -12.92 -16.96
N GLY A 766 12.95 -11.87 -17.68
CA GLY A 766 14.18 -11.15 -17.37
C GLY A 766 14.16 -10.52 -15.96
N PRO A 767 15.27 -9.92 -15.52
CA PRO A 767 15.31 -9.21 -14.25
C PRO A 767 14.23 -8.11 -14.18
N ALA A 768 13.53 -8.00 -13.05
CA ALA A 768 12.44 -7.05 -12.82
C ALA A 768 11.30 -7.07 -13.87
N ALA A 769 11.19 -8.15 -14.66
CA ALA A 769 10.23 -8.24 -15.76
C ALA A 769 8.84 -8.65 -15.27
N SER A 770 7.84 -8.28 -16.07
CA SER A 770 6.44 -8.67 -15.90
C SER A 770 5.84 -9.05 -17.24
N GLN A 771 4.88 -9.97 -17.23
CA GLN A 771 4.11 -10.37 -18.42
C GLN A 771 2.62 -10.38 -18.11
N LEU A 772 1.84 -9.83 -19.03
CA LEU A 772 0.38 -9.93 -19.05
C LEU A 772 -0.02 -10.91 -20.14
N ILE A 773 -0.39 -12.13 -19.74
CA ILE A 773 -0.79 -13.21 -20.64
C ILE A 773 -2.31 -13.35 -20.60
N VAL A 774 -2.97 -13.21 -21.75
CA VAL A 774 -4.43 -13.24 -21.87
C VAL A 774 -4.84 -14.41 -22.76
N PHE A 775 -5.66 -15.32 -22.25
CA PHE A 775 -6.26 -16.40 -23.01
C PHE A 775 -7.63 -15.97 -23.52
N GLU A 776 -7.77 -15.89 -24.84
CA GLU A 776 -9.00 -15.49 -25.52
C GLU A 776 -9.23 -16.31 -26.81
N GLU A 777 -10.48 -16.39 -27.27
CA GLU A 777 -10.81 -17.03 -28.55
C GLU A 777 -10.20 -16.23 -29.73
N ALA A 778 -9.57 -16.91 -30.69
CA ALA A 778 -8.93 -16.25 -31.83
C ALA A 778 -9.51 -16.68 -33.18
N LYS A 779 -9.81 -15.70 -34.04
CA LYS A 779 -9.65 -15.83 -35.51
C LYS A 779 -8.21 -15.47 -35.86
N ALA A 780 -7.26 -16.36 -35.56
CA ALA A 780 -5.85 -16.13 -35.84
C ALA A 780 -5.59 -16.08 -37.36
N ASN A 781 -5.58 -14.89 -37.95
CA ASN A 781 -4.80 -14.71 -39.18
C ASN A 781 -3.32 -14.83 -38.80
N LYS A 782 -2.58 -15.64 -39.58
CA LYS A 782 -1.16 -15.97 -39.44
C LYS A 782 -0.29 -14.75 -39.07
N MET A 783 -0.19 -14.42 -37.79
CA MET A 783 0.79 -13.45 -37.30
C MET A 783 1.99 -14.23 -36.78
N ALA A 784 3.17 -13.84 -37.25
CA ALA A 784 4.41 -14.51 -36.90
C ALA A 784 4.70 -14.36 -35.41
N ILE A 785 5.08 -15.47 -34.78
CA ILE A 785 5.62 -15.51 -33.42
C ILE A 785 6.95 -14.74 -33.45
N PRO A 786 7.12 -13.67 -32.65
CA PRO A 786 8.42 -13.01 -32.53
C PRO A 786 9.41 -14.04 -31.95
N ALA A 787 10.48 -14.35 -32.69
CA ALA A 787 11.54 -15.18 -32.16
C ALA A 787 12.22 -14.44 -31.01
N ILE A 788 12.44 -15.11 -29.87
CA ILE A 788 13.38 -14.63 -28.85
C ILE A 788 14.79 -14.99 -29.35
N PRO A 789 15.62 -14.03 -29.72
CA PRO A 789 16.92 -14.29 -30.34
C PRO A 789 18.01 -13.95 -29.33
N LEU A 790 18.28 -14.90 -28.44
CA LEU A 790 19.52 -14.94 -27.68
C LEU A 790 20.12 -16.35 -27.84
N GLN A 791 20.27 -16.77 -29.09
CA GLN A 791 21.08 -17.93 -29.48
C GLN A 791 21.82 -17.61 -30.79
N SER A 792 22.64 -16.55 -30.75
CA SER A 792 23.71 -16.37 -31.73
C SER A 792 24.93 -17.18 -31.28
N SER A 793 25.60 -17.84 -32.22
CA SER A 793 26.70 -18.78 -31.93
C SER A 793 28.05 -18.11 -31.63
N SER A 794 28.17 -16.77 -31.66
CA SER A 794 29.44 -16.05 -31.38
C SER A 794 29.24 -14.56 -31.04
N PRO A 795 28.82 -14.20 -29.81
CA PRO A 795 28.71 -12.80 -29.40
C PRO A 795 30.09 -12.10 -29.34
N VAL A 796 30.15 -10.81 -29.66
CA VAL A 796 31.37 -9.99 -29.60
C VAL A 796 31.29 -9.00 -28.45
N ASN A 797 32.21 -9.10 -27.48
CA ASN A 797 32.33 -8.15 -26.38
C ASN A 797 32.91 -6.81 -26.86
N LEU A 798 32.32 -5.71 -26.40
CA LEU A 798 32.77 -4.35 -26.72
C LEU A 798 33.50 -3.71 -25.53
N ASN A 799 34.82 -3.56 -25.67
CA ASN A 799 35.70 -2.87 -24.71
C ASN A 799 36.24 -1.56 -25.30
N GLY A 800 36.83 -0.70 -24.47
CA GLY A 800 37.39 0.59 -24.92
C GLY A 800 36.31 1.60 -25.31
N TRP A 801 36.01 2.57 -24.45
CA TRP A 801 34.91 3.52 -24.62
C TRP A 801 35.39 4.96 -24.42
N ASN A 802 34.89 5.87 -25.26
CA ASN A 802 34.94 7.30 -24.99
C ASN A 802 33.73 7.65 -24.13
N VAL A 803 33.95 8.20 -22.94
CA VAL A 803 32.87 8.59 -22.03
C VAL A 803 32.84 10.10 -21.87
N ARG A 804 31.71 10.70 -22.24
CA ARG A 804 31.40 12.10 -21.94
C ARG A 804 30.40 12.15 -20.78
N MET A 805 30.80 12.76 -19.68
CA MET A 805 29.99 12.96 -18.48
C MET A 805 29.44 14.39 -18.51
N GLU A 806 28.13 14.54 -18.49
CA GLU A 806 27.43 15.84 -18.36
C GLU A 806 26.75 15.88 -16.99
N HIS A 807 27.30 16.68 -16.09
CA HIS A 807 26.86 16.76 -14.70
C HIS A 807 25.74 17.80 -14.55
N ILE A 808 24.82 17.60 -13.59
CA ILE A 808 23.67 18.51 -13.38
C ILE A 808 24.05 19.92 -12.93
N ASN A 809 25.29 20.15 -12.50
CA ASN A 809 25.82 21.47 -12.16
C ASN A 809 26.37 22.23 -13.39
N GLY A 810 26.33 21.63 -14.58
CA GLY A 810 26.85 22.18 -15.83
C GLY A 810 28.26 21.71 -16.21
N ASP A 811 28.97 20.99 -15.33
CA ASP A 811 30.31 20.49 -15.62
C ASP A 811 30.27 19.38 -16.68
N THR A 812 31.26 19.40 -17.59
CA THR A 812 31.43 18.36 -18.61
C THR A 812 32.84 17.79 -18.56
N LYS A 813 32.96 16.46 -18.52
CA LYS A 813 34.23 15.74 -18.54
C LYS A 813 34.26 14.72 -19.66
N LYS A 814 35.40 14.54 -20.33
CA LYS A 814 35.64 13.47 -21.30
C LYS A 814 36.75 12.56 -20.79
N LEU A 815 36.55 11.26 -20.94
CA LEU A 815 37.43 10.20 -20.47
C LEU A 815 37.50 9.10 -21.53
N GLU A 816 38.63 8.41 -21.60
CA GLU A 816 38.76 7.15 -22.32
C GLU A 816 38.93 6.04 -21.27
N ILE A 817 38.16 4.97 -21.39
CA ILE A 817 38.22 3.83 -20.46
C ILE A 817 38.38 2.53 -21.24
N ASP A 818 39.30 1.67 -20.82
CA ASP A 818 39.48 0.35 -21.43
C ASP A 818 38.40 -0.64 -20.98
N THR A 819 38.02 -0.54 -19.70
CA THR A 819 37.03 -1.40 -19.05
C THR A 819 35.91 -0.56 -18.46
N LEU A 820 34.69 -1.10 -18.47
CA LEU A 820 33.53 -0.48 -17.86
C LEU A 820 33.67 -0.52 -16.33
N VAL A 821 33.28 0.58 -15.67
CA VAL A 821 33.47 0.79 -14.23
C VAL A 821 32.17 1.29 -13.59
N ASP A 822 32.02 1.02 -12.29
CA ASP A 822 31.03 1.71 -11.45
C ASP A 822 31.61 3.07 -11.05
N TRP A 823 31.01 4.17 -11.48
CA TRP A 823 31.54 5.50 -11.16
C TRP A 823 31.35 5.89 -9.68
N SER A 824 30.56 5.12 -8.92
CA SER A 824 30.34 5.37 -7.50
C SER A 824 31.53 5.01 -6.61
N VAL A 825 32.49 4.20 -7.11
CA VAL A 825 33.62 3.71 -6.30
C VAL A 825 34.85 4.62 -6.32
N ASP A 826 34.96 5.52 -7.30
CA ASP A 826 36.08 6.47 -7.39
C ASP A 826 35.69 7.80 -6.72
N PRO A 827 36.41 8.27 -5.68
CA PRO A 827 36.16 9.55 -5.04
C PRO A 827 36.04 10.76 -5.97
N ALA A 828 36.71 10.75 -7.13
CA ALA A 828 36.65 11.82 -8.11
C ALA A 828 35.36 11.82 -8.94
N THR A 829 34.58 10.73 -8.93
CA THR A 829 33.36 10.58 -9.72
C THR A 829 32.14 10.10 -8.91
N GLN A 830 32.34 9.69 -7.64
CA GLN A 830 31.26 9.15 -6.80
C GLN A 830 30.12 10.13 -6.56
N GLY A 831 30.39 11.44 -6.60
CA GLY A 831 29.40 12.51 -6.49
C GLY A 831 28.66 12.83 -7.79
N PHE A 832 28.88 12.07 -8.87
CA PHE A 832 28.27 12.36 -10.16
C PHE A 832 26.75 12.16 -10.15
N ALA A 833 26.03 13.17 -10.62
CA ALA A 833 24.65 13.06 -11.09
C ALA A 833 24.49 13.75 -12.44
N GLY A 834 23.80 13.09 -13.38
CA GLY A 834 23.53 13.63 -14.69
C GLY A 834 23.46 12.55 -15.76
N VAL A 835 24.12 12.80 -16.88
CA VAL A 835 24.09 11.94 -18.07
C VAL A 835 25.50 11.49 -18.45
N LEU A 836 25.68 10.19 -18.64
CA LEU A 836 26.89 9.57 -19.14
C LEU A 836 26.67 9.12 -20.59
N TYR A 837 27.48 9.59 -21.52
CA TYR A 837 27.46 9.16 -22.92
C TYR A 837 28.67 8.28 -23.19
N TYR A 838 28.43 7.01 -23.50
CA TYR A 838 29.45 6.05 -23.92
C TYR A 838 29.44 5.96 -25.45
N GLU A 839 30.54 6.32 -26.07
CA GLU A 839 30.67 6.49 -27.52
C GLU A 839 31.76 5.56 -28.07
N LYS A 840 31.44 4.84 -29.14
CA LYS A 840 32.37 3.90 -29.79
C LYS A 840 32.02 3.67 -31.26
N THR A 841 33.04 3.50 -32.10
CA THR A 841 32.87 2.93 -33.45
C THR A 841 33.38 1.49 -33.45
N VAL A 842 32.59 0.58 -34.02
CA VAL A 842 32.91 -0.85 -34.17
C VAL A 842 32.96 -1.17 -35.65
N GLU A 843 34.13 -1.61 -36.12
CA GLU A 843 34.36 -2.12 -37.47
C GLU A 843 33.98 -3.60 -37.56
N ASP A 844 33.82 -4.14 -38.76
CA ASP A 844 33.47 -5.55 -39.04
C ASP A 844 32.23 -6.06 -38.27
N ALA A 845 31.26 -5.17 -38.03
CA ALA A 845 30.14 -5.42 -37.15
C ALA A 845 28.89 -5.97 -37.87
N ALA A 846 28.98 -6.36 -39.15
CA ALA A 846 27.82 -6.85 -39.89
C ALA A 846 27.33 -8.21 -39.36
N GLY A 847 26.02 -8.42 -39.32
CA GLY A 847 25.41 -9.72 -38.98
C GLY A 847 25.00 -9.88 -37.52
N PHE A 848 25.21 -8.87 -36.67
CA PHE A 848 24.65 -8.82 -35.32
C PHE A 848 23.28 -8.14 -35.33
N TYR A 849 22.30 -8.76 -34.67
CA TYR A 849 20.91 -8.29 -34.65
C TYR A 849 20.52 -7.72 -33.29
N TYR A 850 21.37 -7.88 -32.27
CA TYR A 850 21.11 -7.39 -30.93
C TYR A 850 22.32 -6.68 -30.34
N LEU A 851 22.05 -5.65 -29.52
CA LEU A 851 23.00 -5.02 -28.63
C LEU A 851 22.55 -5.27 -27.20
N ASP A 852 23.36 -6.00 -26.44
CA ASP A 852 23.15 -6.24 -25.01
C ASP A 852 24.12 -5.36 -24.23
N LEU A 853 23.61 -4.42 -23.43
CA LEU A 853 24.44 -3.54 -22.61
C LEU A 853 24.90 -4.19 -21.29
N GLY A 854 24.45 -5.41 -20.98
CA GLY A 854 24.70 -6.05 -19.68
C GLY A 854 24.06 -5.28 -18.53
N LYS A 855 24.76 -5.20 -17.39
CA LYS A 855 24.25 -4.49 -16.20
C LYS A 855 24.41 -2.97 -16.38
N VAL A 856 23.32 -2.24 -16.17
CA VAL A 856 23.26 -0.77 -16.22
C VAL A 856 22.49 -0.24 -15.02
N TYR A 857 23.07 0.72 -14.32
CA TYR A 857 22.44 1.49 -13.26
C TYR A 857 21.98 2.84 -13.80
N GLY A 858 20.67 2.96 -14.04
CA GLY A 858 20.04 4.14 -14.61
C GLY A 858 19.15 3.81 -15.80
N VAL A 859 18.64 4.86 -16.45
CA VAL A 859 17.89 4.74 -17.70
C VAL A 859 18.87 4.75 -18.86
N SER A 860 18.77 3.78 -19.76
CA SER A 860 19.62 3.69 -20.95
C SER A 860 18.85 4.08 -22.21
N GLU A 861 19.50 4.81 -23.10
CA GLU A 861 19.07 5.06 -24.48
C GLU A 861 20.22 4.71 -25.43
N VAL A 862 19.89 4.18 -26.60
CA VAL A 862 20.90 3.82 -27.60
C VAL A 862 20.61 4.52 -28.91
N ILE A 863 21.64 5.17 -29.46
CA ILE A 863 21.68 5.64 -30.84
C ILE A 863 22.75 4.82 -31.57
N LEU A 864 22.36 4.23 -32.70
CA LEU A 864 23.24 3.45 -33.56
C LEU A 864 23.20 4.03 -34.97
N ASN A 865 24.36 4.42 -35.50
CA ASN A 865 24.49 5.06 -36.82
C ASN A 865 23.57 6.28 -37.01
N GLY A 866 23.29 7.03 -35.94
CA GLY A 866 22.41 8.20 -35.95
C GLY A 866 20.92 7.90 -35.76
N GLU A 867 20.52 6.63 -35.69
CA GLU A 867 19.13 6.20 -35.45
C GLU A 867 18.93 5.75 -34.00
N SER A 868 17.81 6.17 -33.37
CA SER A 868 17.46 5.74 -32.02
C SER A 868 16.92 4.31 -32.01
N LEU A 869 17.44 3.46 -31.12
CA LEU A 869 16.89 2.14 -30.81
C LEU A 869 15.91 2.18 -29.63
N GLY A 870 15.57 3.38 -29.14
CA GLY A 870 14.69 3.60 -28.01
C GLY A 870 15.39 3.59 -26.65
N CYS A 871 14.59 3.36 -25.61
CA CYS A 871 14.98 3.50 -24.21
C CYS A 871 14.65 2.22 -23.42
N LYS A 872 15.53 1.82 -22.50
CA LYS A 872 15.27 0.80 -21.48
C LYS A 872 15.49 1.38 -20.09
N TRP A 873 14.47 1.27 -19.25
CA TRP A 873 14.40 1.88 -17.92
C TRP A 873 14.32 0.86 -16.77
N TYR A 874 14.03 -0.42 -17.06
CA TYR A 874 14.20 -1.57 -16.15
C TYR A 874 14.72 -2.83 -16.87
N GLY A 875 15.20 -3.82 -16.12
CA GLY A 875 15.49 -5.17 -16.57
C GLY A 875 16.60 -5.30 -17.61
N ASN A 876 16.48 -6.34 -18.45
CA ASN A 876 17.45 -6.62 -19.53
C ASN A 876 17.66 -5.41 -20.45
N ARG A 877 18.91 -5.02 -20.63
CA ARG A 877 19.33 -3.86 -21.43
C ARG A 877 19.65 -4.26 -22.86
N VAL A 878 18.72 -5.00 -23.47
CA VAL A 878 18.86 -5.58 -24.81
C VAL A 878 18.03 -4.79 -25.83
N TYR A 879 18.70 -4.38 -26.91
CA TYR A 879 18.13 -3.60 -28.01
C TYR A 879 18.17 -4.42 -29.29
N GLN A 880 17.03 -4.53 -29.97
CA GLN A 880 16.96 -5.14 -31.28
C GLN A 880 17.40 -4.13 -32.35
N LEU A 881 18.25 -4.57 -33.27
CA LEU A 881 18.71 -3.77 -34.39
C LEU A 881 17.77 -4.00 -35.59
N PRO A 882 17.23 -2.92 -36.20
CA PRO A 882 16.63 -2.99 -37.52
C PRO A 882 17.55 -3.65 -38.54
N GLU A 883 16.98 -4.32 -39.53
CA GLU A 883 17.73 -5.16 -40.49
C GLU A 883 18.86 -4.39 -41.20
N HIS A 884 18.65 -3.13 -41.57
CA HIS A 884 19.66 -2.31 -42.22
C HIS A 884 20.83 -1.96 -41.28
N LEU A 885 20.57 -1.73 -39.99
CA LEU A 885 21.61 -1.50 -38.99
C LEU A 885 22.34 -2.79 -38.63
N ALA A 886 21.63 -3.92 -38.57
CA ALA A 886 22.23 -5.24 -38.34
C ALA A 886 23.26 -5.58 -39.41
N LYS A 887 22.94 -5.29 -40.68
CA LYS A 887 23.81 -5.53 -41.84
C LYS A 887 24.92 -4.49 -42.04
N ALA A 888 24.92 -3.38 -41.30
CA ALA A 888 25.93 -2.34 -41.44
C ALA A 888 27.33 -2.86 -41.04
N PRO A 889 28.37 -2.71 -41.89
CA PRO A 889 29.72 -3.17 -41.60
C PRO A 889 30.41 -2.34 -40.52
N VAL A 890 30.02 -1.07 -40.40
CA VAL A 890 30.49 -0.14 -39.38
C VAL A 890 29.31 0.28 -38.52
N LYS A 891 29.51 0.25 -37.20
CA LYS A 891 28.52 0.63 -36.19
C LYS A 891 29.08 1.72 -35.28
N THR A 892 28.56 2.94 -35.41
CA THR A 892 28.81 4.06 -34.49
C THR A 892 27.74 4.06 -33.40
N LEU A 893 28.15 3.69 -32.19
CA LEU A 893 27.34 3.55 -31.00
C LEU A 893 27.46 4.79 -30.12
N GLN A 894 26.32 5.31 -29.66
CA GLN A 894 26.22 6.20 -28.51
C GLN A 894 25.20 5.63 -27.53
N VAL A 895 25.65 5.29 -26.33
CA VAL A 895 24.80 4.82 -25.24
C VAL A 895 24.71 5.93 -24.20
N LYS A 896 23.52 6.45 -23.98
CA LYS A 896 23.24 7.49 -22.99
C LYS A 896 22.67 6.85 -21.73
N ILE A 897 23.32 7.06 -20.59
CA ILE A 897 22.88 6.60 -19.27
C ILE A 897 22.52 7.80 -18.40
N THR A 898 21.25 7.87 -17.98
CA THR A 898 20.76 8.88 -17.04
C THR A 898 20.76 8.32 -15.62
N THR A 899 21.49 8.96 -14.71
CA THR A 899 21.72 8.50 -13.33
C THR A 899 20.66 9.05 -12.36
N THR A 900 20.76 8.78 -11.05
CA THR A 900 20.00 9.46 -9.99
C THR A 900 20.77 10.67 -9.44
N VAL A 901 20.15 11.43 -8.53
CA VAL A 901 20.74 12.66 -7.93
C VAL A 901 21.25 12.49 -6.49
N GLY A 902 20.98 11.36 -5.83
CA GLY A 902 21.30 11.17 -4.42
C GLY A 902 22.80 11.15 -4.11
N ASN A 903 23.62 10.55 -4.97
CA ASN A 903 25.08 10.60 -4.86
C ASN A 903 25.60 12.05 -4.89
N TYR A 904 25.10 12.88 -5.80
CA TYR A 904 25.46 14.30 -5.83
C TYR A 904 25.06 15.04 -4.56
N LEU A 905 23.82 14.88 -4.11
CA LEU A 905 23.36 15.52 -2.88
C LEU A 905 24.15 15.06 -1.65
N LYS A 906 24.62 13.81 -1.62
CA LYS A 906 25.55 13.30 -0.60
C LYS A 906 26.91 13.99 -0.66
N ALA A 907 27.41 14.29 -1.87
CA ALA A 907 28.68 14.96 -2.11
C ALA A 907 28.66 16.47 -1.82
N THR A 908 27.48 17.09 -1.66
CA THR A 908 27.30 18.53 -1.39
C THR A 908 26.90 18.80 0.07
N PRO A 909 27.85 18.87 1.04
CA PRO A 909 27.55 19.08 2.47
C PRO A 909 26.86 20.42 2.78
N GLU A 910 27.03 21.42 1.92
CA GLU A 910 26.36 22.72 2.00
C GLU A 910 24.86 22.66 1.68
N ASN A 911 24.40 21.64 0.95
CA ASN A 911 22.99 21.43 0.64
C ASN A 911 22.26 20.82 1.83
N LYS A 912 21.83 21.65 2.78
CA LYS A 912 21.19 21.19 4.02
C LYS A 912 19.95 20.32 3.77
N THR A 913 19.11 20.68 2.79
CA THR A 913 17.92 19.91 2.44
C THR A 913 18.31 18.51 1.95
N GLY A 914 19.21 18.41 0.97
CA GLY A 914 19.72 17.12 0.50
C GLY A 914 20.36 16.29 1.60
N GLN A 915 21.24 16.92 2.39
CA GLN A 915 21.99 16.26 3.47
C GLN A 915 21.11 15.73 4.60
N SER A 916 19.93 16.31 4.82
CA SER A 916 18.97 15.75 5.79
C SER A 916 18.55 14.31 5.44
N TRP A 917 18.59 13.94 4.15
CA TRP A 917 18.25 12.62 3.66
C TRP A 917 19.48 11.77 3.29
N THR A 918 20.51 12.36 2.69
CA THR A 918 21.58 11.59 2.02
C THR A 918 22.84 11.37 2.84
N ARG A 919 23.05 12.11 3.94
CA ARG A 919 24.33 12.08 4.68
C ARG A 919 24.73 10.68 5.16
N HIS A 920 23.75 9.87 5.54
CA HIS A 920 23.94 8.50 6.04
C HIS A 920 23.77 7.40 4.97
N GLN A 921 23.38 7.76 3.74
CA GLN A 921 23.21 6.78 2.66
C GLN A 921 24.56 6.27 2.16
N LYS A 922 24.61 5.07 1.60
CA LYS A 922 25.78 4.57 0.87
C LYS A 922 25.89 5.27 -0.48
N TRP A 923 27.10 5.31 -1.04
CA TRP A 923 27.28 5.61 -2.46
C TRP A 923 26.66 4.47 -3.25
N LEU A 924 25.74 4.80 -4.15
CA LEU A 924 25.04 3.78 -4.93
C LEU A 924 25.67 3.62 -6.30
N PRO A 925 25.75 2.37 -6.81
CA PRO A 925 26.29 2.09 -8.14
C PRO A 925 25.66 2.92 -9.25
N THR A 926 26.47 3.37 -10.20
CA THR A 926 26.01 4.25 -11.28
C THR A 926 26.75 3.99 -12.59
N GLY A 927 26.04 4.11 -13.71
CA GLY A 927 26.59 3.93 -15.06
C GLY A 927 26.38 2.52 -15.66
N MET A 928 27.09 2.25 -16.75
CA MET A 928 27.06 0.98 -17.49
C MET A 928 28.25 0.11 -17.08
N ILE A 929 27.97 -1.05 -16.48
CA ILE A 929 28.97 -2.00 -15.96
C ILE A 929 29.23 -3.14 -16.96
N GLY A 930 28.24 -3.44 -17.81
CA GLY A 930 28.40 -4.45 -18.85
C GLY A 930 28.27 -5.89 -18.35
N PRO A 931 28.89 -6.86 -19.05
CA PRO A 931 29.61 -6.68 -20.32
C PRO A 931 28.67 -6.24 -21.46
N VAL A 932 29.15 -5.37 -22.34
CA VAL A 932 28.41 -4.97 -23.54
C VAL A 932 28.75 -5.91 -24.70
N LYS A 933 27.74 -6.41 -25.41
CA LYS A 933 27.88 -7.41 -26.48
C LYS A 933 27.06 -7.05 -27.71
N LEU A 934 27.63 -7.29 -28.88
CA LEU A 934 26.87 -7.50 -30.11
C LEU A 934 26.53 -8.99 -30.25
N VAL A 935 25.27 -9.30 -30.52
CA VAL A 935 24.73 -10.68 -30.54
C VAL A 935 24.04 -10.98 -31.85
#